data_AF-A0A7C5IFT6-F1
#
_entry.id   AF-A0A7C5IFT6-F1
#
_cell.length_a   1.000
_cell.length_b   1.000
_cell.length_c   1.000
_cell.angle_alpha   90.00
_cell.angle_beta   90.00
_cell.angle_gamma   90.00
#
_symmetry.space_group_name_H-M   'P 1'
#
loop_
_entity.id
_entity.type
_entity.pdbx_description
1 polymer ?
#
loop_
_entity_poly.entity_id
_entity_poly.type
_entity_poly.pdbx_seq_one_letter_code
_entity_poly.pdbx_strand_id
1 'polypeptide(L)'
;MKRLVWAIFLFCAILVYGDNLILNSDFEKGIDGWKTLIMVNDKPIFSTETISLSNDTPDNSKGSLKVKLDFPSDYSYVRWNSGLVGILKEKIPVDKEKYISVSFYAKRLSGAEYLSVGRLWGGSETQIIKIENEWKKYDVYFKYNFEVNEIIISPVNSFGRVISGEFLIDNVSVGLKTIEEVTKETKKEPKGISILFCAPQPGYGWIDFTYLKELYEKGFEVDYTEDLKEITWDRIKNYNVLVLFQSPFYSWIHQGKSKYDKEFQNLIERYVSAGGGVLLMPTEDNLGRQKLIELTDLFGAKIPVEKIVEEDKEKIGYLSHASYNVPLAFTDNILPSPVSEGIKQIWYPYAPAYLSQMTAPIIVDENWKVVVRASKTSHTEPVDISKSTEVIENPLIRKESEKEPVIFAIREYKKGRVALIAQWRQFSVGAGTKWIYNREVLSEGLKGKNSDFGKLLENTFSWLGEVSFKEKTLTGYVTKEEKLLPPNLRPGVKAQFDYHFWHYEPEVLGYRHPPKGKLYRGIIGARTNYSSGKSSIKEYAEKGKEAGIDFIIFADDFEKLTPDILGKMKEECDKYSDEKIKLVPGFSIKNNVGNYMLFFSEEPVWIPDKVLTKDKKTLYIQEEDGKGNFTGYVTSYIDWVLSNYANEKSNVCFYNFSGSKNGQQIWDLRLYAGAGVRYYKNGKLIEDLTDQYLKTAQCTIAPNPFSINEIYSADEIKREIENKNALTYVMATNLNTILKDGLRWTNQYDGVGVFNSNGPLIYSWPVCHRVITYGGEEFVTPISVMPSYIDVKSDTGLKEIRIYNGNEL
;
A
#
# COMPACT_ATOMS: atom_id res chain seq x y z
N MET A 1 60.27 -25.94 -19.18
CA MET A 1 59.73 -27.31 -19.29
C MET A 1 58.89 -27.76 -18.07
N LYS A 2 59.22 -27.42 -16.81
CA LYS A 2 58.39 -27.79 -15.63
C LYS A 2 57.14 -26.94 -15.36
N ARG A 3 56.92 -25.84 -16.10
CA ARG A 3 55.66 -25.04 -16.06
C ARG A 3 54.63 -25.44 -17.12
N LEU A 4 54.98 -26.32 -18.05
CA LEU A 4 54.06 -26.79 -19.10
C LEU A 4 53.24 -28.02 -18.66
N VAL A 5 53.70 -28.74 -17.64
CA VAL A 5 53.00 -29.93 -17.11
C VAL A 5 51.84 -29.58 -16.18
N TRP A 6 51.86 -28.40 -15.55
CA TRP A 6 50.74 -27.91 -14.74
C TRP A 6 49.60 -27.29 -15.57
N ALA A 7 49.87 -26.87 -16.82
CA ALA A 7 48.85 -26.35 -17.73
C ALA A 7 48.04 -27.45 -18.44
N ILE A 8 48.52 -28.71 -18.42
CA ILE A 8 47.83 -29.85 -19.04
C ILE A 8 46.93 -30.59 -18.01
N PHE A 9 47.21 -30.49 -16.71
CA PHE A 9 46.29 -30.98 -15.66
C PHE A 9 45.19 -29.99 -15.28
N LEU A 10 45.29 -28.73 -15.70
CA LEU A 10 44.21 -27.73 -15.60
C LEU A 10 43.35 -27.62 -16.87
N PHE A 11 43.44 -28.62 -17.76
CA PHE A 11 42.31 -29.01 -18.61
C PHE A 11 41.38 -29.88 -17.73
N CYS A 12 40.80 -29.25 -16.71
CA CYS A 12 39.76 -29.88 -15.90
C CYS A 12 38.63 -30.29 -16.84
N ALA A 13 38.44 -31.60 -16.94
CA ALA A 13 37.30 -32.30 -17.47
C ALA A 13 36.10 -31.37 -17.75
N ILE A 14 35.92 -31.02 -19.03
CA ILE A 14 34.58 -30.79 -19.54
C ILE A 14 33.92 -32.17 -19.47
N LEU A 15 33.44 -32.54 -18.29
CA LEU A 15 32.46 -33.61 -18.12
C LEU A 15 31.26 -33.14 -18.94
N VAL A 16 31.19 -33.63 -20.17
CA VAL A 16 29.97 -33.58 -20.95
C VAL A 16 29.02 -34.52 -20.22
N TYR A 17 28.26 -33.97 -19.28
CA TYR A 17 27.13 -34.66 -18.64
C TYR A 17 26.03 -34.84 -19.69
N GLY A 18 26.28 -35.73 -20.66
CA GLY A 18 25.31 -36.13 -21.67
C GLY A 18 24.31 -37.16 -21.15
N ASP A 19 24.58 -37.74 -19.99
CA ASP A 19 23.71 -38.72 -19.34
C ASP A 19 22.86 -38.06 -18.26
N ASN A 20 21.60 -38.49 -18.17
CA ASN A 20 20.69 -38.11 -17.10
C ASN A 20 21.32 -38.42 -15.73
N LEU A 21 21.47 -37.39 -14.89
CA LEU A 21 22.15 -37.46 -13.61
C LEU A 21 21.31 -38.10 -12.52
N ILE A 22 19.98 -38.23 -12.68
CA ILE A 22 19.14 -38.89 -11.68
C ILE A 22 19.28 -40.41 -11.77
N LEU A 23 19.29 -41.08 -10.62
CA LEU A 23 19.21 -42.53 -10.57
C LEU A 23 17.77 -42.99 -10.87
N ASN A 24 17.61 -43.97 -11.76
CA ASN A 24 16.32 -44.62 -12.08
C ASN A 24 15.22 -43.61 -12.48
N SER A 25 15.40 -43.00 -13.65
CA SER A 25 14.54 -41.91 -14.16
C SER A 25 13.17 -42.32 -14.68
N ASP A 26 13.06 -43.57 -15.11
CA ASP A 26 11.93 -44.18 -15.83
C ASP A 26 11.25 -45.27 -14.98
N PHE A 27 11.69 -45.42 -13.73
CA PHE A 27 11.17 -46.36 -12.74
C PHE A 27 11.17 -47.84 -13.19
N GLU A 28 11.94 -48.21 -14.23
CA GLU A 28 12.03 -49.59 -14.72
C GLU A 28 12.61 -50.54 -13.67
N LYS A 29 13.47 -50.02 -12.79
CA LYS A 29 14.10 -50.78 -11.69
C LYS A 29 13.34 -50.64 -10.38
N GLY A 30 12.04 -50.32 -10.46
CA GLY A 30 11.21 -50.06 -9.29
C GLY A 30 11.45 -48.67 -8.72
N ILE A 31 11.57 -48.56 -7.40
CA ILE A 31 11.72 -47.27 -6.70
C ILE A 31 13.17 -46.97 -6.27
N ASP A 32 14.14 -47.79 -6.69
CA ASP A 32 15.55 -47.60 -6.35
C ASP A 32 16.02 -46.19 -6.72
N GLY A 33 16.69 -45.49 -5.80
CA GLY A 33 17.10 -44.09 -6.00
C GLY A 33 16.06 -43.04 -5.59
N TRP A 34 14.87 -43.46 -5.16
CA TRP A 34 13.79 -42.58 -4.73
C TRP A 34 13.32 -42.91 -3.31
N LYS A 35 13.02 -41.86 -2.56
CA LYS A 35 12.45 -41.93 -1.20
C LYS A 35 11.61 -40.69 -0.96
N THR A 36 10.76 -40.68 0.06
CA THR A 36 10.19 -39.44 0.58
C THR A 36 10.93 -39.00 1.81
N LEU A 37 10.88 -37.70 2.07
CA LEU A 37 11.30 -37.08 3.31
C LEU A 37 10.10 -36.39 3.94
N ILE A 38 9.88 -36.63 5.22
CA ILE A 38 8.89 -35.94 6.05
C ILE A 38 9.61 -35.37 7.27
N MET A 39 9.52 -34.06 7.47
CA MET A 39 10.05 -33.39 8.65
C MET A 39 9.03 -33.46 9.80
N VAL A 40 9.36 -34.20 10.86
CA VAL A 40 8.55 -34.30 12.09
C VAL A 40 9.33 -33.74 13.26
N ASN A 41 8.85 -32.65 13.88
CA ASN A 41 9.53 -31.99 15.00
C ASN A 41 11.02 -31.72 14.73
N ASP A 42 11.31 -31.14 13.55
CA ASP A 42 12.66 -30.86 13.05
C ASP A 42 13.57 -32.09 12.84
N LYS A 43 13.01 -33.31 12.86
CA LYS A 43 13.74 -34.54 12.54
C LYS A 43 13.35 -35.06 11.15
N PRO A 44 14.32 -35.35 10.27
CA PRO A 44 14.05 -35.95 8.97
C PRO A 44 13.65 -37.41 9.14
N ILE A 45 12.48 -37.78 8.62
CA ILE A 45 12.05 -39.17 8.48
C ILE A 45 12.03 -39.51 6.99
N PHE A 46 12.89 -40.43 6.58
CA PHE A 46 12.88 -40.95 5.21
C PHE A 46 12.00 -42.20 5.16
N SER A 47 11.14 -42.29 4.16
CA SER A 47 10.25 -43.44 3.96
C SER A 47 10.12 -43.80 2.48
N THR A 48 9.83 -45.06 2.20
CA THR A 48 9.37 -45.52 0.89
C THR A 48 7.90 -45.91 0.90
N GLU A 49 7.25 -45.94 2.06
CA GLU A 49 5.85 -46.39 2.22
C GLU A 49 4.84 -45.44 1.55
N THR A 50 5.25 -44.19 1.33
CA THR A 50 4.45 -43.13 0.72
C THR A 50 4.64 -43.03 -0.80
N ILE A 51 5.40 -43.96 -1.40
CA ILE A 51 5.58 -44.04 -2.85
C ILE A 51 5.29 -45.45 -3.35
N SER A 52 4.64 -45.56 -4.51
CA SER A 52 4.37 -46.84 -5.16
C SER A 52 4.44 -46.71 -6.68
N LEU A 53 4.76 -47.80 -7.37
CA LEU A 53 4.66 -47.84 -8.82
C LEU A 53 3.20 -47.72 -9.26
N SER A 54 2.99 -47.09 -10.41
CA SER A 54 1.70 -46.93 -11.06
C SER A 54 1.82 -47.26 -12.55
N ASN A 55 0.75 -47.83 -13.11
CA ASN A 55 0.64 -48.11 -14.54
C ASN A 55 0.01 -46.95 -15.34
N ASP A 56 -0.41 -45.88 -14.66
CA ASP A 56 -0.85 -44.63 -15.31
C ASP A 56 0.40 -43.86 -15.75
N THR A 57 0.70 -43.82 -17.04
CA THR A 57 1.92 -43.22 -17.59
C THR A 57 1.60 -42.29 -18.76
N PRO A 58 2.44 -41.26 -19.04
CA PRO A 58 2.19 -40.30 -20.13
C PRO A 58 2.37 -40.87 -21.54
N ASP A 59 3.12 -41.98 -21.70
CA ASP A 59 3.58 -42.49 -23.00
C ASP A 59 3.72 -44.03 -23.08
N ASN A 60 3.03 -44.79 -22.23
CA ASN A 60 3.23 -46.24 -22.07
C ASN A 60 4.65 -46.63 -21.62
N SER A 61 5.34 -45.74 -20.89
CA SER A 61 6.55 -46.10 -20.13
C SER A 61 6.29 -47.32 -19.23
N LYS A 62 7.37 -47.98 -18.79
CA LYS A 62 7.25 -49.21 -17.98
C LYS A 62 6.71 -48.97 -16.56
N GLY A 63 6.50 -47.72 -16.15
CA GLY A 63 5.81 -47.36 -14.91
C GLY A 63 6.08 -45.92 -14.49
N SER A 64 5.12 -45.30 -13.79
CA SER A 64 5.28 -44.00 -13.13
C SER A 64 5.34 -44.17 -11.62
N LEU A 65 5.78 -43.13 -10.91
CA LEU A 65 5.80 -43.13 -9.45
C LEU A 65 4.59 -42.36 -8.92
N LYS A 66 3.72 -43.05 -8.18
CA LYS A 66 2.68 -42.43 -7.36
C LYS A 66 3.27 -42.00 -6.02
N VAL A 67 3.08 -40.73 -5.68
CA VAL A 67 3.52 -40.12 -4.43
C VAL A 67 2.30 -39.72 -3.63
N LYS A 68 2.20 -40.15 -2.38
CA LYS A 68 1.17 -39.73 -1.44
C LYS A 68 1.80 -39.18 -0.17
N LEU A 69 1.71 -37.88 0.04
CA LEU A 69 2.23 -37.22 1.23
C LEU A 69 1.06 -36.74 2.09
N ASP A 70 0.93 -37.33 3.27
CA ASP A 70 -0.11 -36.99 4.25
C ASP A 70 0.55 -36.28 5.45
N PHE A 71 0.25 -34.99 5.63
CA PHE A 71 0.63 -34.21 6.80
C PHE A 71 -0.58 -34.06 7.73
N PRO A 72 -0.45 -34.35 9.04
CA PRO A 72 -1.54 -34.15 9.99
C PRO A 72 -1.92 -32.66 10.09
N SER A 73 -3.22 -32.37 10.27
CA SER A 73 -3.79 -31.02 10.24
C SER A 73 -3.28 -30.08 11.34
N ASP A 74 -2.66 -30.62 12.39
CA ASP A 74 -2.06 -29.89 13.51
C ASP A 74 -0.59 -29.45 13.27
N TYR A 75 0.03 -29.88 12.16
CA TYR A 75 1.38 -29.42 11.79
C TYR A 75 1.33 -28.02 11.19
N SER A 76 1.20 -27.02 12.07
CA SER A 76 1.25 -25.60 11.71
C SER A 76 2.58 -25.16 11.06
N TYR A 77 3.62 -26.01 11.09
CA TYR A 77 4.95 -25.74 10.55
C TYR A 77 5.64 -27.00 9.98
N VAL A 78 5.15 -27.55 8.86
CA VAL A 78 5.98 -28.47 8.06
C VAL A 78 7.01 -27.63 7.31
N ARG A 79 8.31 -27.80 7.62
CA ARG A 79 9.39 -27.10 6.91
C ARG A 79 9.45 -27.52 5.43
N TRP A 80 9.97 -26.63 4.60
CA TRP A 80 10.17 -26.70 3.13
C TRP A 80 10.92 -27.95 2.59
N ASN A 81 11.34 -28.87 3.44
CA ASN A 81 12.16 -30.03 3.10
C ASN A 81 11.37 -31.35 3.08
N SER A 82 10.04 -31.32 3.10
CA SER A 82 9.23 -32.54 3.00
C SER A 82 8.74 -32.76 1.57
N GLY A 83 9.06 -33.90 0.96
CA GLY A 83 8.76 -34.15 -0.45
C GLY A 83 9.33 -35.47 -0.96
N LEU A 84 9.17 -35.72 -2.26
CA LEU A 84 9.83 -36.79 -2.99
C LEU A 84 11.30 -36.41 -3.22
N VAL A 85 12.23 -37.26 -2.81
CA VAL A 85 13.68 -37.06 -2.94
C VAL A 85 14.23 -38.05 -3.96
N GLY A 86 14.87 -37.51 -4.99
CA GLY A 86 15.59 -38.30 -6.01
C GLY A 86 17.10 -38.18 -5.84
N ILE A 87 17.79 -39.31 -5.84
CA ILE A 87 19.24 -39.41 -5.63
C ILE A 87 19.97 -39.29 -6.99
N LEU A 88 21.01 -38.45 -7.04
CA LEU A 88 21.85 -38.31 -8.24
C LEU A 88 22.89 -39.43 -8.30
N LYS A 89 23.19 -39.90 -9.52
CA LYS A 89 24.24 -40.91 -9.81
C LYS A 89 25.62 -40.43 -9.37
N GLU A 90 25.84 -39.12 -9.48
CA GLU A 90 27.05 -38.45 -9.08
C GLU A 90 26.73 -37.06 -8.51
N LYS A 91 27.66 -36.54 -7.72
CA LYS A 91 27.54 -35.23 -7.09
C LYS A 91 27.77 -34.13 -8.11
N ILE A 92 26.94 -33.09 -8.09
CA ILE A 92 27.12 -31.90 -8.91
C ILE A 92 27.92 -30.87 -8.11
N PRO A 93 29.16 -30.53 -8.51
CA PRO A 93 29.96 -29.50 -7.86
C PRO A 93 29.42 -28.10 -8.19
N VAL A 94 29.61 -27.13 -7.29
CA VAL A 94 29.14 -25.74 -7.47
C VAL A 94 29.72 -25.11 -8.74
N ASP A 95 28.82 -24.65 -9.63
CA ASP A 95 29.17 -23.87 -10.82
C ASP A 95 28.17 -22.71 -10.99
N LYS A 96 28.63 -21.48 -10.72
CA LYS A 96 27.79 -20.27 -10.72
C LYS A 96 27.30 -19.86 -12.11
N GLU A 97 27.91 -20.38 -13.17
CA GLU A 97 27.55 -20.12 -14.55
C GLU A 97 26.51 -21.11 -15.10
N LYS A 98 26.20 -22.16 -14.33
CA LYS A 98 25.24 -23.20 -14.70
C LYS A 98 24.01 -23.20 -13.82
N TYR A 99 22.94 -23.74 -14.39
CA TYR A 99 21.68 -24.04 -13.73
C TYR A 99 21.51 -25.55 -13.70
N ILE A 100 20.90 -26.06 -12.62
CA ILE A 100 20.37 -27.42 -12.63
C ILE A 100 19.06 -27.37 -13.42
N SER A 101 18.97 -28.19 -14.46
CA SER A 101 17.74 -28.42 -15.21
C SER A 101 17.09 -29.71 -14.74
N VAL A 102 15.82 -29.65 -14.36
CA VAL A 102 15.02 -30.83 -14.06
C VAL A 102 13.83 -30.88 -15.02
N SER A 103 13.73 -31.96 -15.79
CA SER A 103 12.63 -32.20 -16.73
C SER A 103 11.84 -33.41 -16.26
N PHE A 104 10.53 -33.36 -16.23
CA PHE A 104 9.70 -34.50 -15.82
C PHE A 104 8.27 -34.37 -16.33
N TYR A 105 7.55 -35.48 -16.35
CA TYR A 105 6.09 -35.48 -16.49
C TYR A 105 5.46 -35.52 -15.12
N ALA A 106 4.37 -34.78 -14.92
CA ALA A 106 3.57 -34.89 -13.70
C ALA A 106 2.07 -34.82 -13.99
N LYS A 107 1.29 -35.44 -13.10
CA LYS A 107 -0.19 -35.42 -13.09
C LYS A 107 -0.69 -35.33 -11.66
N ARG A 108 -1.58 -34.38 -11.40
CA ARG A 108 -2.26 -34.18 -10.12
C ARG A 108 -3.31 -35.26 -9.92
N LEU A 109 -3.37 -35.82 -8.70
CA LEU A 109 -4.43 -36.72 -8.28
C LEU A 109 -5.35 -36.05 -7.25
N SER A 110 -4.79 -35.51 -6.17
CA SER A 110 -5.57 -34.84 -5.11
C SER A 110 -4.70 -33.92 -4.25
N GLY A 111 -5.30 -32.92 -3.59
CA GLY A 111 -4.63 -32.05 -2.59
C GLY A 111 -3.60 -31.05 -3.14
N ALA A 112 -2.54 -31.53 -3.79
CA ALA A 112 -1.42 -30.73 -4.30
C ALA A 112 -1.75 -30.05 -5.63
N GLU A 113 -1.96 -28.73 -5.62
CA GLU A 113 -2.09 -27.95 -6.86
C GLU A 113 -0.73 -27.52 -7.44
N TYR A 114 0.31 -27.45 -6.60
CA TYR A 114 1.64 -27.02 -6.99
C TYR A 114 2.71 -28.02 -6.53
N LEU A 115 3.81 -28.07 -7.28
CA LEU A 115 5.05 -28.73 -6.88
C LEU A 115 6.17 -27.70 -6.75
N SER A 116 6.91 -27.77 -5.66
CA SER A 116 8.19 -27.08 -5.49
C SER A 116 9.32 -28.02 -5.87
N VAL A 117 10.19 -27.60 -6.78
CA VAL A 117 11.34 -28.39 -7.25
C VAL A 117 12.63 -27.64 -6.93
N GLY A 118 13.57 -28.32 -6.29
CA GLY A 118 14.87 -27.73 -5.98
C GLY A 118 15.85 -28.73 -5.39
N ARG A 119 16.90 -28.20 -4.75
CA ARG A 119 17.87 -28.98 -4.00
C ARG A 119 17.30 -29.35 -2.62
N LEU A 120 17.56 -30.56 -2.16
CA LEU A 120 17.27 -30.92 -0.77
C LEU A 120 18.06 -30.01 0.20
N TRP A 121 17.39 -29.46 1.23
CA TRP A 121 17.95 -28.46 2.15
C TRP A 121 18.28 -27.10 1.50
N GLY A 122 17.75 -26.79 0.32
CA GLY A 122 17.82 -25.48 -0.31
C GLY A 122 16.60 -24.62 0.03
N GLY A 123 16.81 -23.37 0.45
CA GLY A 123 15.70 -22.47 0.84
C GLY A 123 15.23 -21.53 -0.27
N SER A 124 16.15 -20.87 -0.97
CA SER A 124 15.83 -19.80 -1.94
C SER A 124 15.95 -20.23 -3.41
N GLU A 125 16.30 -21.49 -3.66
CA GLU A 125 16.70 -22.03 -4.97
C GLU A 125 15.67 -23.03 -5.51
N THR A 126 14.38 -22.83 -5.20
CA THR A 126 13.30 -23.70 -5.66
C THR A 126 12.44 -23.00 -6.72
N GLN A 127 11.96 -23.77 -7.70
CA GLN A 127 10.89 -23.32 -8.59
C GLN A 127 9.56 -23.94 -8.18
N ILE A 128 8.50 -23.13 -8.13
CA ILE A 128 7.14 -23.60 -7.89
C ILE A 128 6.40 -23.66 -9.22
N ILE A 129 5.84 -24.81 -9.55
CA ILE A 129 5.08 -25.05 -10.76
C ILE A 129 3.67 -25.52 -10.41
N LYS A 130 2.67 -25.07 -11.18
CA LYS A 130 1.30 -25.58 -11.07
C LYS A 130 1.17 -26.89 -11.85
N ILE A 131 0.60 -27.91 -11.21
CA ILE A 131 0.37 -29.22 -11.83
C ILE A 131 -1.10 -29.42 -12.21
N GLU A 132 -1.33 -30.08 -13.34
CA GLU A 132 -2.67 -30.29 -13.92
C GLU A 132 -3.20 -31.69 -13.63
N ASN A 133 -4.51 -31.91 -13.77
CA ASN A 133 -5.13 -33.24 -13.62
C ASN A 133 -4.83 -34.20 -14.80
N GLU A 134 -4.14 -33.70 -15.82
CA GLU A 134 -3.67 -34.45 -16.98
C GLU A 134 -2.14 -34.48 -16.98
N TRP A 135 -1.56 -35.49 -17.64
CA TRP A 135 -0.12 -35.57 -17.80
C TRP A 135 0.41 -34.38 -18.60
N LYS A 136 1.36 -33.66 -18.01
CA LYS A 136 2.05 -32.55 -18.67
C LYS A 136 3.55 -32.65 -18.39
N LYS A 137 4.35 -32.26 -19.38
CA LYS A 137 5.80 -32.14 -19.23
C LYS A 137 6.14 -30.78 -18.62
N TYR A 138 7.07 -30.80 -17.68
CA TYR A 138 7.59 -29.63 -16.97
C TYR A 138 9.11 -29.59 -17.09
N ASP A 139 9.64 -28.40 -17.30
CA ASP A 139 11.07 -28.11 -17.33
C ASP A 139 11.34 -26.98 -16.35
N VAL A 140 12.14 -27.24 -15.31
CA VAL A 140 12.48 -26.27 -14.27
C VAL A 140 13.98 -26.05 -14.19
N TYR A 141 14.38 -24.81 -13.86
CA TYR A 141 15.78 -24.38 -13.86
C TYR A 141 16.12 -23.58 -12.61
N PHE A 142 17.02 -24.05 -11.77
CA PHE A 142 17.41 -23.29 -10.59
C PHE A 142 18.91 -23.15 -10.45
N LYS A 143 19.33 -21.97 -9.94
CA LYS A 143 20.71 -21.74 -9.53
C LYS A 143 21.00 -22.55 -8.28
N TYR A 144 22.27 -22.88 -8.09
CA TYR A 144 22.73 -23.61 -6.92
C TYR A 144 24.06 -23.05 -6.43
N ASN A 145 24.14 -22.75 -5.14
CA ASN A 145 25.35 -22.23 -4.51
C ASN A 145 26.08 -23.27 -3.66
N PHE A 146 25.60 -24.52 -3.66
CA PHE A 146 26.13 -25.63 -2.87
C PHE A 146 26.16 -26.91 -3.69
N GLU A 147 27.01 -27.86 -3.30
CA GLU A 147 27.03 -29.20 -3.89
C GLU A 147 25.63 -29.83 -3.83
N VAL A 148 25.23 -30.50 -4.91
CA VAL A 148 23.91 -31.13 -5.06
C VAL A 148 24.10 -32.62 -5.26
N ASN A 149 23.53 -33.40 -4.34
CA ASN A 149 23.54 -34.87 -4.36
C ASN A 149 22.13 -35.43 -4.54
N GLU A 150 21.11 -34.62 -4.23
CA GLU A 150 19.71 -34.99 -4.20
C GLU A 150 18.87 -33.80 -4.67
N ILE A 151 17.83 -34.09 -5.44
CA ILE A 151 16.75 -33.14 -5.75
C ILE A 151 15.52 -33.47 -4.90
N ILE A 152 14.71 -32.47 -4.61
CA ILE A 152 13.43 -32.64 -3.92
C ILE A 152 12.29 -32.05 -4.74
N ILE A 153 11.17 -32.77 -4.78
CA ILE A 153 9.91 -32.39 -5.41
C ILE A 153 8.82 -32.46 -4.34
N SER A 154 8.35 -31.32 -3.88
CA SER A 154 7.45 -31.22 -2.72
C SER A 154 6.07 -30.75 -3.16
N PRO A 155 4.97 -31.42 -2.73
CA PRO A 155 3.64 -30.87 -2.89
C PRO A 155 3.51 -29.65 -2.01
N VAL A 156 3.26 -28.51 -2.63
CA VAL A 156 3.16 -27.24 -1.93
C VAL A 156 1.85 -26.56 -2.26
N ASN A 157 1.42 -25.67 -1.37
CA ASN A 157 0.51 -24.62 -1.79
C ASN A 157 1.28 -23.57 -2.61
N SER A 158 0.55 -22.59 -3.10
CA SER A 158 1.07 -21.44 -3.86
C SER A 158 2.11 -20.58 -3.13
N PHE A 159 2.40 -20.82 -1.84
CA PHE A 159 3.50 -20.16 -1.10
C PHE A 159 4.78 -20.97 -1.02
N GLY A 160 4.80 -22.19 -1.57
CA GLY A 160 5.90 -23.11 -1.31
C GLY A 160 5.85 -23.73 0.09
N ARG A 161 4.74 -23.60 0.84
CA ARG A 161 4.55 -24.38 2.08
C ARG A 161 4.10 -25.77 1.71
N VAL A 162 4.73 -26.77 2.31
CA VAL A 162 4.39 -28.16 2.05
C VAL A 162 2.99 -28.46 2.56
N ILE A 163 2.18 -29.13 1.74
CA ILE A 163 0.80 -29.54 2.05
C ILE A 163 0.59 -31.01 1.72
N SER A 164 -0.48 -31.59 2.24
CA SER A 164 -0.87 -32.96 1.89
C SER A 164 -1.32 -33.04 0.44
N GLY A 165 -0.97 -34.12 -0.26
CA GLY A 165 -1.44 -34.34 -1.62
C GLY A 165 -0.89 -35.59 -2.28
N GLU A 166 -1.52 -35.93 -3.39
CA GLU A 166 -1.18 -37.05 -4.26
C GLU A 166 -0.91 -36.57 -5.68
N PHE A 167 0.18 -37.07 -6.26
CA PHE A 167 0.56 -36.83 -7.65
C PHE A 167 1.29 -38.03 -8.24
N LEU A 168 1.29 -38.11 -9.56
CA LEU A 168 2.13 -39.01 -10.35
C LEU A 168 3.29 -38.24 -10.95
N ILE A 169 4.45 -38.88 -11.05
CA ILE A 169 5.63 -38.34 -11.73
C ILE A 169 6.27 -39.42 -12.61
N ASP A 170 6.78 -39.03 -13.78
CA ASP A 170 7.45 -39.93 -14.72
C ASP A 170 8.60 -39.25 -15.49
N ASN A 171 9.50 -40.06 -16.05
CA ASN A 171 10.57 -39.66 -16.97
C ASN A 171 11.41 -38.48 -16.44
N VAL A 172 11.88 -38.58 -15.19
CA VAL A 172 12.63 -37.49 -14.55
C VAL A 172 14.03 -37.42 -15.12
N SER A 173 14.45 -36.25 -15.59
CA SER A 173 15.80 -36.00 -16.07
C SER A 173 16.44 -34.84 -15.32
N VAL A 174 17.67 -35.03 -14.84
CA VAL A 174 18.47 -33.99 -14.22
C VAL A 174 19.73 -33.76 -15.04
N GLY A 175 20.01 -32.51 -15.36
CA GLY A 175 21.17 -32.09 -16.12
C GLY A 175 21.68 -30.72 -15.70
N LEU A 176 22.71 -30.26 -16.39
CA LEU A 176 23.26 -28.91 -16.24
C LEU A 176 23.12 -28.14 -17.54
N LYS A 177 22.63 -26.90 -17.44
CA LYS A 177 22.56 -25.98 -18.58
C LYS A 177 23.23 -24.66 -18.24
N THR A 178 23.89 -24.08 -19.23
CA THR A 178 24.37 -22.69 -19.16
C THR A 178 23.19 -21.73 -19.18
N ILE A 179 23.39 -20.50 -18.69
CA ILE A 179 22.38 -19.45 -18.77
C ILE A 179 21.93 -19.21 -20.22
N GLU A 180 22.84 -19.35 -21.19
CA GLU A 180 22.58 -19.15 -22.61
C GLU A 180 21.66 -20.23 -23.18
N GLU A 181 21.87 -21.50 -22.81
CA GLU A 181 21.01 -22.63 -23.20
C GLU A 181 19.60 -22.51 -22.60
N VAL A 182 19.51 -22.21 -21.29
CA VAL A 182 18.21 -21.97 -20.63
C VAL A 182 17.47 -20.82 -21.29
N THR A 183 18.20 -19.73 -21.60
CA THR A 183 17.62 -18.57 -22.28
C THR A 183 17.20 -18.91 -23.70
N LYS A 184 17.95 -19.74 -24.44
CA LYS A 184 17.64 -20.10 -25.83
C LYS A 184 16.39 -20.98 -25.94
N GLU A 185 16.18 -21.90 -25.01
CA GLU A 185 14.99 -22.78 -24.99
C GLU A 185 13.72 -22.04 -24.53
N THR A 186 13.87 -20.96 -23.78
CA THR A 186 12.76 -20.13 -23.28
C THR A 186 12.50 -18.87 -24.10
N LYS A 187 13.41 -18.52 -25.03
CA LYS A 187 13.31 -17.35 -25.90
C LYS A 187 12.19 -17.53 -26.91
N LYS A 188 11.01 -17.00 -26.55
CA LYS A 188 10.07 -16.51 -27.56
C LYS A 188 10.73 -15.31 -28.27
N GLU A 189 10.51 -15.16 -29.56
CA GLU A 189 10.89 -13.92 -30.23
C GLU A 189 9.94 -12.79 -29.77
N PRO A 190 10.44 -11.55 -29.58
CA PRO A 190 9.59 -10.40 -29.31
C PRO A 190 8.53 -10.25 -30.40
N LYS A 191 7.26 -10.08 -30.03
CA LYS A 191 6.17 -9.87 -30.99
C LYS A 191 6.27 -8.53 -31.71
N GLY A 192 6.96 -7.56 -31.12
CA GLY A 192 7.13 -6.22 -31.67
C GLY A 192 8.11 -5.37 -30.86
N ILE A 193 7.94 -4.05 -30.97
CA ILE A 193 8.76 -3.06 -30.26
C ILE A 193 8.61 -3.26 -28.75
N SER A 194 9.74 -3.35 -28.05
CA SER A 194 9.79 -3.54 -26.60
C SER A 194 9.99 -2.22 -25.84
N ILE A 195 9.17 -1.99 -24.83
CA ILE A 195 9.11 -0.75 -24.05
C ILE A 195 9.41 -1.06 -22.58
N LEU A 196 10.37 -0.36 -21.99
CA LEU A 196 10.62 -0.37 -20.55
C LEU A 196 10.15 0.94 -19.92
N PHE A 197 9.12 0.86 -19.08
CA PHE A 197 8.69 1.97 -18.23
C PHE A 197 9.57 2.01 -16.98
N CYS A 198 10.41 3.04 -16.86
CA CYS A 198 11.30 3.22 -15.71
C CYS A 198 10.54 3.84 -14.52
N ALA A 199 9.61 3.06 -13.96
CA ALA A 199 8.59 3.47 -13.01
C ALA A 199 8.60 2.54 -11.77
N PRO A 200 9.42 2.83 -10.74
CA PRO A 200 9.50 2.01 -9.54
C PRO A 200 8.11 1.85 -8.89
N GLN A 201 7.74 0.63 -8.55
CA GLN A 201 6.43 0.32 -7.97
C GLN A 201 6.27 0.55 -6.45
N PRO A 202 7.31 0.59 -5.58
CA PRO A 202 7.05 0.81 -4.16
C PRO A 202 6.58 2.25 -3.91
N GLY A 203 5.34 2.37 -3.42
CA GLY A 203 4.78 3.62 -2.88
C GLY A 203 3.44 4.02 -3.48
N TYR A 204 3.28 3.98 -4.81
CA TYR A 204 2.08 4.55 -5.47
C TYR A 204 1.70 3.94 -6.83
N GLY A 205 2.22 2.76 -7.21
CA GLY A 205 1.79 2.08 -8.46
C GLY A 205 1.90 2.96 -9.70
N TRP A 206 3.14 3.30 -10.09
CA TRP A 206 3.42 4.35 -11.08
C TRP A 206 3.05 4.02 -12.53
N ILE A 207 2.51 2.83 -12.78
CA ILE A 207 2.15 2.35 -14.11
C ILE A 207 0.74 1.77 -14.11
N ASP A 208 -0.01 2.08 -15.17
CA ASP A 208 -1.35 1.57 -15.35
C ASP A 208 -1.29 0.20 -16.03
N PHE A 209 -1.48 -0.87 -15.24
CA PHE A 209 -1.46 -2.24 -15.76
C PHE A 209 -2.51 -2.51 -16.85
N THR A 210 -3.64 -1.79 -16.82
CA THR A 210 -4.66 -1.89 -17.88
C THR A 210 -4.10 -1.32 -19.19
N TYR A 211 -3.44 -0.16 -19.12
CA TYR A 211 -2.79 0.44 -20.28
C TYR A 211 -1.62 -0.41 -20.81
N LEU A 212 -0.80 -1.01 -19.92
CA LEU A 212 0.25 -1.95 -20.34
C LEU A 212 -0.33 -3.15 -21.11
N LYS A 213 -1.43 -3.72 -20.61
CA LYS A 213 -2.12 -4.83 -21.28
C LYS A 213 -2.62 -4.42 -22.66
N GLU A 214 -3.19 -3.23 -22.80
CA GLU A 214 -3.63 -2.70 -24.10
C GLU A 214 -2.47 -2.50 -25.08
N LEU A 215 -1.33 -1.99 -24.62
CA LEU A 215 -0.13 -1.88 -25.46
C LEU A 215 0.35 -3.28 -25.91
N TYR A 216 0.34 -4.26 -25.02
CA TYR A 216 0.69 -5.64 -25.36
C TYR A 216 -0.28 -6.25 -26.39
N GLU A 217 -1.58 -6.03 -26.22
CA GLU A 217 -2.61 -6.45 -27.18
C GLU A 217 -2.47 -5.76 -28.54
N LYS A 218 -1.92 -4.53 -28.57
CA LYS A 218 -1.57 -3.79 -29.79
C LYS A 218 -0.23 -4.21 -30.41
N GLY A 219 0.44 -5.23 -29.87
CA GLY A 219 1.64 -5.82 -30.44
C GLY A 219 2.97 -5.26 -29.92
N PHE A 220 2.95 -4.43 -28.88
CA PHE A 220 4.18 -4.05 -28.17
C PHE A 220 4.60 -5.14 -27.18
N GLU A 221 5.89 -5.21 -26.87
CA GLU A 221 6.35 -5.88 -25.66
C GLU A 221 6.52 -4.83 -24.56
N VAL A 222 6.10 -5.11 -23.32
CA VAL A 222 6.11 -4.14 -22.23
C VAL A 222 6.71 -4.71 -20.95
N ASP A 223 7.48 -3.87 -20.26
CA ASP A 223 7.96 -4.12 -18.91
C ASP A 223 8.02 -2.83 -18.12
N TYR A 224 8.25 -2.96 -16.82
CA TYR A 224 8.52 -1.84 -15.94
C TYR A 224 9.53 -2.24 -14.86
N THR A 225 10.27 -1.26 -14.34
CA THR A 225 11.26 -1.44 -13.26
C THR A 225 10.57 -1.47 -11.89
N GLU A 226 10.99 -2.36 -10.98
CA GLU A 226 10.55 -2.29 -9.57
C GLU A 226 11.38 -1.25 -8.80
N ASP A 227 12.66 -1.11 -9.15
CA ASP A 227 13.61 -0.09 -8.64
C ASP A 227 14.35 0.60 -9.81
N LEU A 228 14.58 1.91 -9.73
CA LEU A 228 15.35 2.64 -10.74
C LEU A 228 16.81 2.21 -10.85
N LYS A 229 17.36 1.52 -9.83
CA LYS A 229 18.68 0.88 -9.90
C LYS A 229 18.76 -0.23 -10.94
N GLU A 230 17.62 -0.74 -11.41
CA GLU A 230 17.58 -1.72 -12.50
C GLU A 230 17.98 -1.11 -13.85
N ILE A 231 18.03 0.21 -13.97
CA ILE A 231 18.42 0.92 -15.20
C ILE A 231 19.94 0.82 -15.38
N THR A 232 20.36 -0.34 -15.86
CA THR A 232 21.75 -0.70 -16.17
C THR A 232 21.86 -1.03 -17.65
N TRP A 233 23.07 -0.96 -18.21
CA TRP A 233 23.29 -1.32 -19.61
C TRP A 233 22.78 -2.73 -19.94
N ASP A 234 23.06 -3.70 -19.09
CA ASP A 234 22.66 -5.10 -19.31
C ASP A 234 21.15 -5.30 -19.33
N ARG A 235 20.41 -4.46 -18.60
CA ARG A 235 18.95 -4.45 -18.62
C ARG A 235 18.42 -3.72 -19.84
N ILE A 236 18.79 -2.46 -20.02
CA ILE A 236 18.17 -1.58 -21.02
C ILE A 236 18.48 -1.98 -22.46
N LYS A 237 19.62 -2.64 -22.73
CA LYS A 237 20.00 -3.06 -24.09
C LYS A 237 19.04 -4.07 -24.74
N ASN A 238 18.14 -4.66 -23.95
CA ASN A 238 17.14 -5.61 -24.45
C ASN A 238 15.84 -4.94 -24.91
N TYR A 239 15.72 -3.61 -24.74
CA TYR A 239 14.53 -2.83 -25.06
C TYR A 239 14.77 -1.88 -26.22
N ASN A 240 13.70 -1.58 -26.96
CA ASN A 240 13.71 -0.60 -28.04
C ASN A 240 13.40 0.81 -27.54
N VAL A 241 12.55 0.93 -26.52
CA VAL A 241 12.08 2.20 -25.97
C VAL A 241 12.24 2.23 -24.46
N LEU A 242 12.75 3.35 -23.93
CA LEU A 242 12.72 3.68 -22.50
C LEU A 242 11.75 4.84 -22.27
N VAL A 243 10.91 4.72 -21.24
CA VAL A 243 10.08 5.83 -20.74
C VAL A 243 10.62 6.25 -19.37
N LEU A 244 11.13 7.48 -19.29
CA LEU A 244 11.81 8.01 -18.10
C LEU A 244 10.98 9.12 -17.46
N PHE A 245 10.73 9.01 -16.16
CA PHE A 245 9.99 10.02 -15.37
C PHE A 245 10.89 10.82 -14.42
N GLN A 246 11.99 10.21 -13.97
CA GLN A 246 12.99 10.80 -13.08
C GLN A 246 14.31 10.02 -13.20
N SER A 247 15.39 10.57 -12.66
CA SER A 247 16.68 9.88 -12.60
C SER A 247 16.76 8.94 -11.39
N PRO A 248 17.56 7.85 -11.45
CA PRO A 248 17.68 6.88 -10.35
C PRO A 248 18.18 7.47 -9.03
N PHE A 249 18.85 8.62 -9.10
CA PHE A 249 19.49 9.28 -7.96
C PHE A 249 18.72 10.52 -7.50
N TYR A 250 17.52 10.74 -8.04
CA TYR A 250 16.61 11.74 -7.52
C TYR A 250 16.16 11.32 -6.11
N SER A 251 16.62 12.04 -5.09
CA SER A 251 16.11 11.90 -3.73
C SER A 251 15.65 13.26 -3.24
N TRP A 252 14.55 13.29 -2.50
CA TRP A 252 14.04 14.49 -1.84
C TRP A 252 15.08 15.14 -0.88
N ILE A 253 16.15 14.42 -0.53
CA ILE A 253 17.19 14.82 0.43
C ILE A 253 18.45 15.37 -0.29
N HIS A 254 18.67 15.06 -1.57
CA HIS A 254 19.86 15.46 -2.33
C HIS A 254 19.47 16.41 -3.47
N GLN A 255 19.28 17.67 -3.12
CA GLN A 255 18.92 18.75 -4.06
C GLN A 255 20.10 19.23 -4.93
N GLY A 256 21.32 18.72 -4.73
CA GLY A 256 22.52 19.12 -5.47
C GLY A 256 22.85 18.27 -6.72
N LYS A 257 23.76 18.77 -7.55
CA LYS A 257 24.38 17.98 -8.64
C LYS A 257 25.08 16.76 -8.06
N SER A 258 24.66 15.58 -8.50
CA SER A 258 25.20 14.31 -8.10
C SER A 258 26.23 13.86 -9.13
N LYS A 259 27.36 13.28 -8.71
CA LYS A 259 28.31 12.62 -9.63
C LYS A 259 27.63 11.56 -10.50
N TYR A 260 26.54 10.98 -9.99
CA TYR A 260 25.75 9.97 -10.67
C TYR A 260 24.91 10.53 -11.83
N ASP A 261 24.69 11.85 -11.89
CA ASP A 261 23.99 12.50 -13.00
C ASP A 261 24.75 12.28 -14.30
N LYS A 262 26.09 12.39 -14.27
CA LYS A 262 26.91 12.21 -15.47
C LYS A 262 26.98 10.75 -15.90
N GLU A 263 27.04 9.81 -14.95
CA GLU A 263 27.02 8.37 -15.25
C GLU A 263 25.69 7.96 -15.89
N PHE A 264 24.57 8.44 -15.34
CA PHE A 264 23.25 8.21 -15.90
C PHE A 264 23.09 8.86 -17.29
N GLN A 265 23.52 10.12 -17.45
CA GLN A 265 23.55 10.80 -18.75
C GLN A 265 24.34 10.00 -19.79
N ASN A 266 25.55 9.54 -19.45
CA ASN A 266 26.39 8.73 -20.34
C ASN A 266 25.75 7.38 -20.69
N LEU A 267 25.05 6.75 -19.75
CA LEU A 267 24.32 5.49 -19.98
C LEU A 267 23.19 5.69 -20.99
N ILE A 268 22.37 6.73 -20.81
CA ILE A 268 21.27 7.03 -21.71
C ILE A 268 21.79 7.48 -23.07
N GLU A 269 22.84 8.29 -23.11
CA GLU A 269 23.48 8.70 -24.37
C GLU A 269 24.02 7.49 -25.13
N ARG A 270 24.66 6.53 -24.45
CA ARG A 270 25.11 5.27 -25.05
C ARG A 270 23.94 4.48 -25.64
N TYR A 271 22.83 4.38 -24.92
CA TYR A 271 21.62 3.69 -25.37
C TYR A 271 21.02 4.32 -26.64
N VAL A 272 20.83 5.65 -26.65
CA VAL A 272 20.32 6.36 -27.83
C VAL A 272 21.32 6.27 -28.99
N SER A 273 22.63 6.35 -28.72
CA SER A 273 23.67 6.18 -29.74
C SER A 273 23.67 4.78 -30.39
N ALA A 274 23.12 3.77 -29.72
CA ALA A 274 22.96 2.41 -30.24
C ALA A 274 21.64 2.19 -31.01
N GLY A 275 20.86 3.24 -31.25
CA GLY A 275 19.58 3.18 -31.96
C GLY A 275 18.35 3.14 -31.05
N GLY A 276 18.54 3.27 -29.74
CA GLY A 276 17.45 3.24 -28.76
C GLY A 276 16.58 4.49 -28.81
N GLY A 277 15.29 4.31 -28.50
CA GLY A 277 14.33 5.38 -28.36
C GLY A 277 14.08 5.77 -26.90
N VAL A 278 13.98 7.06 -26.59
CA VAL A 278 13.70 7.55 -25.23
C VAL A 278 12.54 8.54 -25.22
N LEU A 279 11.51 8.28 -24.40
CA LEU A 279 10.49 9.26 -24.04
C LEU A 279 10.82 9.84 -22.67
N LEU A 280 11.07 11.15 -22.61
CA LEU A 280 11.21 11.90 -21.37
C LEU A 280 9.84 12.42 -20.94
N MET A 281 9.41 12.05 -19.73
CA MET A 281 8.13 12.44 -19.14
C MET A 281 8.29 12.94 -17.69
N PRO A 282 9.06 14.02 -17.46
CA PRO A 282 9.29 14.55 -16.12
C PRO A 282 7.97 15.04 -15.48
N THR A 283 7.74 14.60 -14.23
CA THR A 283 6.56 14.95 -13.43
C THR A 283 6.92 16.05 -12.44
N GLU A 284 6.78 17.33 -12.82
CA GLU A 284 7.22 18.46 -11.99
C GLU A 284 6.15 18.90 -10.98
N ASP A 285 6.51 18.94 -9.69
CA ASP A 285 5.61 19.30 -8.57
C ASP A 285 6.24 20.37 -7.69
N ASN A 286 7.26 20.02 -6.91
CA ASN A 286 8.02 20.95 -6.07
C ASN A 286 9.41 21.13 -6.66
N LEU A 287 9.61 22.25 -7.35
CA LEU A 287 10.89 22.57 -7.94
C LEU A 287 11.88 22.95 -6.83
N GLY A 288 12.68 21.99 -6.37
CA GLY A 288 14.02 22.26 -5.83
C GLY A 288 15.05 22.09 -6.94
N ARG A 289 14.91 20.99 -7.70
CA ARG A 289 15.64 20.66 -8.92
C ARG A 289 14.69 20.02 -9.93
N GLN A 290 14.77 20.43 -11.20
CA GLN A 290 13.98 19.85 -12.29
C GLN A 290 14.35 18.37 -12.52
N LYS A 291 13.33 17.53 -12.68
CA LYS A 291 13.50 16.11 -12.95
C LYS A 291 14.03 15.93 -14.36
N LEU A 292 15.03 15.04 -14.50
CA LEU A 292 15.69 14.73 -15.78
C LEU A 292 16.43 15.91 -16.43
N ILE A 293 16.78 16.96 -15.67
CA ILE A 293 17.49 18.14 -16.21
C ILE A 293 18.78 17.78 -16.96
N GLU A 294 19.52 16.78 -16.47
CA GLU A 294 20.73 16.29 -17.10
C GLU A 294 20.50 15.66 -18.48
N LEU A 295 19.29 15.15 -18.75
CA LEU A 295 18.90 14.58 -20.04
C LEU A 295 18.26 15.63 -20.94
N THR A 296 17.40 16.51 -20.41
CA THR A 296 16.82 17.60 -21.22
C THR A 296 17.93 18.51 -21.73
N ASP A 297 18.91 18.88 -20.89
CA ASP A 297 20.09 19.65 -21.31
C ASP A 297 20.93 18.91 -22.37
N LEU A 298 21.15 17.59 -22.20
CA LEU A 298 21.87 16.77 -23.18
C LEU A 298 21.24 16.84 -24.57
N PHE A 299 19.92 16.83 -24.61
CA PHE A 299 19.16 16.82 -25.85
C PHE A 299 18.72 18.20 -26.31
N GLY A 300 19.21 19.29 -25.71
CA GLY A 300 18.91 20.66 -26.16
C GLY A 300 17.45 21.09 -25.90
N ALA A 301 16.88 20.66 -24.77
CA ALA A 301 15.56 21.04 -24.31
C ALA A 301 15.61 21.57 -22.88
N LYS A 302 14.63 22.40 -22.50
CA LYS A 302 14.48 22.95 -21.15
C LYS A 302 13.01 23.01 -20.75
N ILE A 303 12.75 22.99 -19.44
CA ILE A 303 11.42 23.15 -18.88
C ILE A 303 11.45 24.49 -18.12
N PRO A 304 10.78 25.56 -18.56
CA PRO A 304 10.76 26.79 -17.79
C PRO A 304 9.85 26.66 -16.55
N VAL A 305 10.13 27.46 -15.53
CA VAL A 305 9.36 27.57 -14.28
C VAL A 305 8.15 28.48 -14.51
N GLU A 306 7.24 27.99 -15.34
CA GLU A 306 6.08 28.70 -15.86
C GLU A 306 4.86 27.78 -15.88
N LYS A 307 3.67 28.39 -15.83
CA LYS A 307 2.39 27.72 -16.04
C LYS A 307 1.77 28.16 -17.36
N ILE A 308 1.12 27.24 -18.04
CA ILE A 308 0.21 27.49 -19.16
C ILE A 308 -1.10 28.03 -18.60
N VAL A 309 -1.60 29.11 -19.17
CA VAL A 309 -2.92 29.66 -18.89
C VAL A 309 -3.76 29.49 -20.15
N GLU A 310 -4.97 28.96 -20.00
CA GLU A 310 -5.96 28.88 -21.08
C GLU A 310 -7.04 29.92 -20.82
N GLU A 311 -7.22 30.86 -21.75
CA GLU A 311 -8.18 31.97 -21.60
C GLU A 311 -9.59 31.59 -22.08
N ASP A 312 -9.70 30.63 -23.01
CA ASP A 312 -10.98 30.19 -23.58
C ASP A 312 -11.65 29.14 -22.69
N LYS A 313 -12.73 29.55 -22.01
CA LYS A 313 -13.53 28.68 -21.13
C LYS A 313 -14.14 27.47 -21.85
N GLU A 314 -14.35 27.54 -23.18
CA GLU A 314 -14.85 26.39 -23.95
C GLU A 314 -13.79 25.30 -24.16
N LYS A 315 -12.52 25.64 -23.98
CA LYS A 315 -11.39 24.69 -24.02
C LYS A 315 -11.00 24.17 -22.63
N ILE A 316 -11.71 24.59 -21.59
CA ILE A 316 -11.46 24.13 -20.22
C ILE A 316 -12.55 23.11 -19.85
N GLY A 317 -12.13 21.92 -19.45
CA GLY A 317 -12.97 20.88 -18.87
C GLY A 317 -12.47 20.48 -17.48
N TYR A 318 -13.24 19.66 -16.77
CA TYR A 318 -12.84 19.11 -15.47
C TYR A 318 -13.06 17.60 -15.50
N LEU A 319 -12.16 16.86 -14.84
CA LEU A 319 -12.30 15.40 -14.75
C LEU A 319 -13.64 15.00 -14.13
N SER A 320 -14.33 14.03 -14.72
CA SER A 320 -15.71 13.67 -14.32
C SER A 320 -15.80 12.89 -13.01
N HIS A 321 -14.73 12.20 -12.60
CA HIS A 321 -14.71 11.30 -11.44
C HIS A 321 -13.67 11.70 -10.38
N ALA A 322 -12.96 12.81 -10.56
CA ALA A 322 -12.02 13.29 -9.56
C ALA A 322 -12.74 13.96 -8.38
N SER A 323 -12.29 13.67 -7.15
CA SER A 323 -12.83 14.27 -5.93
C SER A 323 -12.58 15.77 -5.80
N TYR A 324 -11.64 16.30 -6.60
CA TYR A 324 -11.36 17.71 -6.75
C TYR A 324 -11.55 18.10 -8.22
N ASN A 325 -11.97 19.35 -8.47
CA ASN A 325 -12.13 19.90 -9.80
C ASN A 325 -10.77 20.05 -10.50
N VAL A 326 -10.19 18.96 -11.00
CA VAL A 326 -8.92 18.97 -11.74
C VAL A 326 -9.18 19.44 -13.17
N PRO A 327 -8.68 20.64 -13.56
CA PRO A 327 -8.95 21.18 -14.88
C PRO A 327 -8.08 20.53 -15.97
N LEU A 328 -8.70 20.22 -17.11
CA LEU A 328 -8.04 19.85 -18.36
C LEU A 328 -8.19 20.99 -19.38
N ALA A 329 -7.17 21.20 -20.20
CA ALA A 329 -7.19 22.11 -21.33
C ALA A 329 -7.22 21.32 -22.63
N PHE A 330 -7.92 21.86 -23.63
CA PHE A 330 -8.06 21.29 -24.97
C PHE A 330 -7.16 22.01 -25.96
N THR A 331 -6.51 21.25 -26.85
CA THR A 331 -5.82 21.81 -28.02
C THR A 331 -6.01 20.93 -29.25
N ASP A 332 -6.24 21.56 -30.39
CA ASP A 332 -6.23 21.01 -31.73
C ASP A 332 -5.00 21.51 -32.53
N ASN A 333 -4.04 22.15 -31.85
CA ASN A 333 -2.81 22.69 -32.42
C ASN A 333 -1.76 21.57 -32.61
N ILE A 334 -2.09 20.63 -33.50
CA ILE A 334 -1.27 19.46 -33.84
C ILE A 334 -0.48 19.75 -35.11
N LEU A 335 0.84 19.70 -35.02
CA LEU A 335 1.75 19.95 -36.15
C LEU A 335 2.14 18.64 -36.85
N PRO A 336 2.21 18.61 -38.20
CA PRO A 336 2.54 17.41 -38.94
C PRO A 336 3.92 16.82 -38.60
N SER A 337 3.94 15.58 -38.14
CA SER A 337 5.13 14.81 -37.77
C SER A 337 4.89 13.30 -37.95
N PRO A 338 5.96 12.47 -37.92
CA PRO A 338 5.79 11.01 -37.96
C PRO A 338 4.92 10.44 -36.83
N VAL A 339 4.78 11.15 -35.70
CA VAL A 339 3.99 10.68 -34.56
C VAL A 339 2.59 11.28 -34.49
N SER A 340 2.31 12.33 -35.28
CA SER A 340 1.00 13.01 -35.29
C SER A 340 0.01 12.44 -36.29
N GLU A 341 0.34 11.33 -36.96
CA GLU A 341 -0.57 10.71 -37.93
C GLU A 341 -1.87 10.24 -37.24
N GLY A 342 -3.01 10.71 -37.77
CA GLY A 342 -4.33 10.42 -37.21
C GLY A 342 -4.67 11.19 -35.92
N ILE A 343 -3.78 12.06 -35.43
CA ILE A 343 -4.01 12.89 -34.25
C ILE A 343 -4.63 14.22 -34.67
N LYS A 344 -5.80 14.55 -34.12
CA LYS A 344 -6.51 15.79 -34.43
C LYS A 344 -6.55 16.74 -33.23
N GLN A 345 -6.65 16.18 -32.03
CA GLN A 345 -6.86 16.97 -30.82
C GLN A 345 -6.47 16.20 -29.57
N ILE A 346 -6.07 16.91 -28.51
CA ILE A 346 -5.81 16.30 -27.22
C ILE A 346 -6.39 17.12 -26.06
N TRP A 347 -6.70 16.42 -24.97
CA TRP A 347 -6.90 17.01 -23.66
C TRP A 347 -5.67 16.76 -22.79
N TYR A 348 -5.25 17.75 -22.00
CA TYR A 348 -4.11 17.63 -21.09
C TYR A 348 -4.38 18.34 -19.75
N PRO A 349 -3.88 17.79 -18.62
CA PRO A 349 -4.06 18.39 -17.32
C PRO A 349 -3.20 19.64 -17.19
N TYR A 350 -3.77 20.75 -16.73
CA TYR A 350 -3.04 22.01 -16.58
C TYR A 350 -3.29 22.68 -15.22
N ALA A 351 -3.73 21.92 -14.21
CA ALA A 351 -3.83 22.47 -12.87
C ALA A 351 -2.44 22.91 -12.35
N PRO A 352 -2.35 24.05 -11.64
CA PRO A 352 -1.14 24.40 -10.89
C PRO A 352 -0.79 23.27 -9.92
N ALA A 353 0.50 22.97 -9.82
CA ALA A 353 1.03 22.02 -8.85
C ALA A 353 2.23 22.66 -8.17
N TYR A 354 1.99 23.28 -7.02
CA TYR A 354 2.97 24.09 -6.28
C TYR A 354 3.71 25.10 -7.18
N LEU A 355 4.99 24.86 -7.48
CA LEU A 355 5.83 25.74 -8.29
C LEU A 355 5.90 25.32 -9.77
N SER A 356 5.07 24.38 -10.18
CA SER A 356 4.97 23.90 -11.54
C SER A 356 3.50 23.69 -11.93
N GLN A 357 3.27 22.84 -12.93
CA GLN A 357 1.95 22.53 -13.47
C GLN A 357 1.89 21.06 -13.89
N MET A 358 0.69 20.47 -13.82
CA MET A 358 0.47 19.07 -14.20
C MET A 358 0.87 18.75 -15.66
N THR A 359 0.85 19.74 -16.55
CA THR A 359 1.59 19.75 -17.82
C THR A 359 2.32 21.08 -17.90
N ALA A 360 3.65 21.05 -17.91
CA ALA A 360 4.48 22.24 -18.04
C ALA A 360 4.79 22.51 -19.52
N PRO A 361 4.98 23.79 -19.90
CA PRO A 361 5.49 24.12 -21.22
C PRO A 361 6.95 23.63 -21.36
N ILE A 362 7.41 23.42 -22.60
CA ILE A 362 8.80 23.05 -22.88
C ILE A 362 9.42 24.04 -23.88
N ILE A 363 10.74 24.22 -23.78
CA ILE A 363 11.56 24.99 -24.71
C ILE A 363 12.50 24.00 -25.39
N VAL A 364 12.56 24.06 -26.72
CA VAL A 364 13.37 23.16 -27.53
C VAL A 364 14.16 23.95 -28.56
N ASP A 365 15.38 23.49 -28.86
CA ASP A 365 16.23 24.07 -29.92
C ASP A 365 15.73 23.73 -31.34
N GLU A 366 16.39 24.28 -32.37
CA GLU A 366 16.04 24.09 -33.78
C GLU A 366 16.18 22.66 -34.31
N ASN A 367 16.84 21.76 -33.56
CA ASN A 367 16.98 20.35 -33.92
C ASN A 367 15.78 19.52 -33.46
N TRP A 368 14.86 20.10 -32.70
CA TRP A 368 13.60 19.46 -32.34
C TRP A 368 12.50 19.79 -33.34
N LYS A 369 11.65 18.80 -33.60
CA LYS A 369 10.39 18.97 -34.29
C LYS A 369 9.26 19.07 -33.28
N VAL A 370 8.63 20.23 -33.22
CA VAL A 370 7.42 20.45 -32.41
C VAL A 370 6.27 19.64 -32.99
N VAL A 371 5.54 18.94 -32.13
CA VAL A 371 4.38 18.11 -32.50
C VAL A 371 3.09 18.69 -31.97
N VAL A 372 3.08 19.13 -30.70
CA VAL A 372 1.88 19.71 -30.08
C VAL A 372 2.22 21.01 -29.40
N ARG A 373 1.40 22.01 -29.68
CA ARG A 373 1.35 23.27 -28.94
C ARG A 373 0.06 23.33 -28.13
N ALA A 374 0.10 24.12 -27.06
CA ALA A 374 -1.11 24.57 -26.40
C ALA A 374 -1.98 25.37 -27.39
N SER A 375 -3.21 25.66 -26.99
CA SER A 375 -4.20 26.23 -27.88
C SER A 375 -3.85 27.68 -28.26
N LYS A 376 -4.46 28.21 -29.33
CA LYS A 376 -4.29 29.61 -29.78
C LYS A 376 -4.65 30.67 -28.73
N THR A 377 -5.42 30.28 -27.73
CA THR A 377 -5.89 31.10 -26.62
C THR A 377 -5.11 30.81 -25.34
N SER A 378 -4.04 30.02 -25.42
CA SER A 378 -3.13 29.76 -24.31
C SER A 378 -1.87 30.63 -24.36
N HIS A 379 -1.37 31.02 -23.18
CA HIS A 379 -0.08 31.67 -23.00
C HIS A 379 0.65 31.15 -21.76
N THR A 380 1.89 31.57 -21.52
CA THR A 380 2.61 31.22 -20.27
C THR A 380 2.70 32.38 -19.29
N GLU A 381 2.67 32.05 -18.01
CA GLU A 381 2.91 32.98 -16.90
C GLU A 381 4.03 32.43 -15.99
N PRO A 382 4.93 33.29 -15.51
CA PRO A 382 5.93 32.87 -14.53
C PRO A 382 5.27 32.45 -13.22
N VAL A 383 5.86 31.46 -12.57
CA VAL A 383 5.49 31.08 -11.21
C VAL A 383 6.15 32.03 -10.22
N ASP A 384 5.42 32.37 -9.15
CA ASP A 384 5.94 33.19 -8.04
C ASP A 384 6.88 32.36 -7.15
N ILE A 385 8.16 32.34 -7.49
CA ILE A 385 9.20 31.60 -6.77
C ILE A 385 9.42 32.11 -5.34
N SER A 386 8.95 33.31 -4.99
CA SER A 386 9.06 33.84 -3.62
C SER A 386 8.20 33.05 -2.61
N LYS A 387 7.22 32.30 -3.12
CA LYS A 387 6.36 31.40 -2.33
C LYS A 387 6.96 30.01 -2.14
N SER A 388 8.14 29.76 -2.70
CA SER A 388 8.85 28.50 -2.49
C SER A 388 9.37 28.38 -1.06
N THR A 389 9.21 27.21 -0.47
CA THR A 389 9.90 26.84 0.78
C THR A 389 11.35 26.40 0.53
N GLU A 390 11.74 26.22 -0.74
CA GLU A 390 13.06 25.74 -1.17
C GLU A 390 13.75 26.74 -2.13
N VAL A 391 15.09 26.76 -2.14
CA VAL A 391 15.86 27.59 -3.08
C VAL A 391 16.00 26.85 -4.41
N ILE A 392 15.40 27.37 -5.48
CA ILE A 392 15.61 26.85 -6.83
C ILE A 392 16.95 27.37 -7.35
N GLU A 393 17.88 26.47 -7.66
CA GLU A 393 19.12 26.85 -8.34
C GLU A 393 18.86 27.22 -9.80
N ASN A 394 19.14 28.47 -10.18
CA ASN A 394 19.08 28.98 -11.54
C ASN A 394 17.75 28.71 -12.27
N PRO A 395 16.59 29.16 -11.73
CA PRO A 395 15.29 28.92 -12.36
C PRO A 395 15.25 29.54 -13.76
N LEU A 396 14.89 28.73 -14.76
CA LEU A 396 14.63 29.23 -16.10
C LEU A 396 13.25 29.87 -16.15
N ILE A 397 13.16 31.19 -16.14
CA ILE A 397 11.92 31.96 -16.26
C ILE A 397 12.05 32.90 -17.44
N ARG A 398 11.11 32.86 -18.39
CA ARG A 398 11.08 33.83 -19.50
C ARG A 398 10.61 35.19 -18.99
N LYS A 399 11.21 36.24 -19.55
CA LYS A 399 10.81 37.63 -19.27
C LYS A 399 9.47 37.97 -19.90
N GLU A 400 9.16 37.36 -21.03
CA GLU A 400 7.95 37.59 -21.80
C GLU A 400 7.10 36.32 -21.83
N SER A 401 5.78 36.52 -21.85
CA SER A 401 4.82 35.44 -21.99
C SER A 401 4.90 34.82 -23.39
N GLU A 402 4.93 33.50 -23.47
CA GLU A 402 4.89 32.77 -24.73
C GLU A 402 3.45 32.41 -25.08
N LYS A 403 3.03 32.76 -26.30
CA LYS A 403 1.75 32.31 -26.85
C LYS A 403 1.86 30.92 -27.45
N GLU A 404 0.80 30.13 -27.36
CA GLU A 404 0.75 28.77 -27.91
C GLU A 404 1.98 27.91 -27.51
N PRO A 405 2.33 27.87 -26.21
CA PRO A 405 3.57 27.22 -25.77
C PRO A 405 3.65 25.76 -26.23
N VAL A 406 4.87 25.31 -26.52
CA VAL A 406 5.13 23.91 -26.90
C VAL A 406 4.88 23.02 -25.69
N ILE A 407 4.20 21.89 -25.90
CA ILE A 407 3.98 20.88 -24.86
C ILE A 407 4.49 19.49 -25.24
N PHE A 408 4.68 19.20 -26.54
CA PHE A 408 5.24 17.94 -27.02
C PHE A 408 6.16 18.14 -28.22
N ALA A 409 7.35 17.54 -28.19
CA ALA A 409 8.31 17.58 -29.29
C ALA A 409 9.07 16.26 -29.44
N ILE A 410 9.61 16.03 -30.64
CA ILE A 410 10.44 14.88 -30.99
C ILE A 410 11.75 15.31 -31.66
N ARG A 411 12.79 14.49 -31.55
CA ARG A 411 14.12 14.74 -32.13
C ARG A 411 14.81 13.45 -32.52
N GLU A 412 15.45 13.42 -33.67
CA GLU A 412 16.45 12.40 -33.99
C GLU A 412 17.78 12.78 -33.34
N TYR A 413 18.44 11.82 -32.70
CA TYR A 413 19.69 12.06 -31.97
C TYR A 413 20.66 10.91 -32.20
N LYS A 414 21.74 11.19 -32.95
CA LYS A 414 22.69 10.17 -33.42
C LYS A 414 21.94 9.07 -34.19
N LYS A 415 22.02 7.81 -33.74
CA LYS A 415 21.28 6.70 -34.35
C LYS A 415 19.88 6.49 -33.77
N GLY A 416 19.59 7.11 -32.62
CA GLY A 416 18.36 6.90 -31.89
C GLY A 416 17.41 8.08 -32.00
N ARG A 417 16.36 8.05 -31.18
CA ARG A 417 15.26 9.02 -31.22
C ARG A 417 14.85 9.41 -29.80
N VAL A 418 14.42 10.65 -29.63
CA VAL A 418 14.00 11.21 -28.34
C VAL A 418 12.67 11.92 -28.51
N ALA A 419 11.77 11.78 -27.53
CA ALA A 419 10.55 12.54 -27.39
C ALA A 419 10.48 13.17 -26.00
N LEU A 420 9.80 14.33 -25.88
CA LEU A 420 9.68 15.07 -24.62
C LEU A 420 8.26 15.60 -24.43
N ILE A 421 7.71 15.33 -23.24
CA ILE A 421 6.52 15.99 -22.68
C ILE A 421 6.68 16.13 -21.16
N ALA A 422 6.60 17.34 -20.63
CA ALA A 422 6.61 17.54 -19.17
C ALA A 422 5.18 17.42 -18.61
N GLN A 423 4.67 16.19 -18.46
CA GLN A 423 3.32 15.91 -17.94
C GLN A 423 3.37 14.92 -16.77
N TRP A 424 2.47 15.10 -15.82
CA TRP A 424 2.22 14.13 -14.76
C TRP A 424 1.67 12.83 -15.33
N ARG A 425 2.48 11.77 -15.21
CA ARG A 425 2.15 10.43 -15.74
C ARG A 425 0.82 9.84 -15.25
N GLN A 426 0.33 10.24 -14.07
CA GLN A 426 -0.92 9.71 -13.50
C GLN A 426 -2.14 9.91 -14.40
N PHE A 427 -2.14 10.96 -15.24
CA PHE A 427 -3.24 11.24 -16.16
C PHE A 427 -3.21 10.40 -17.44
N SER A 428 -2.12 9.67 -17.69
CA SER A 428 -1.94 8.89 -18.91
C SER A 428 -1.37 7.50 -18.59
N VAL A 429 -0.07 7.26 -18.75
CA VAL A 429 0.52 5.92 -18.61
C VAL A 429 0.50 5.38 -17.18
N GLY A 430 0.35 6.26 -16.18
CA GLY A 430 0.38 5.91 -14.76
C GLY A 430 -0.96 5.45 -14.21
N ALA A 431 -2.07 6.11 -14.56
CA ALA A 431 -3.40 5.75 -14.09
C ALA A 431 -4.54 6.22 -15.02
N GLY A 432 -4.23 6.64 -16.25
CA GLY A 432 -5.20 7.30 -17.14
C GLY A 432 -6.42 6.44 -17.49
N THR A 433 -6.35 5.11 -17.35
CA THR A 433 -7.50 4.22 -17.59
C THR A 433 -8.34 3.95 -16.34
N LYS A 434 -7.87 4.37 -15.15
CA LYS A 434 -8.59 4.17 -13.90
C LYS A 434 -9.84 5.04 -13.84
N TRP A 435 -10.83 4.59 -13.08
CA TRP A 435 -12.14 5.24 -12.95
C TRP A 435 -12.03 6.75 -12.69
N ILE A 436 -11.15 7.19 -11.78
CA ILE A 436 -10.94 8.62 -11.45
C ILE A 436 -10.57 9.47 -12.68
N TYR A 437 -9.83 8.91 -13.65
CA TYR A 437 -9.35 9.63 -14.83
C TYR A 437 -10.16 9.34 -16.09
N ASN A 438 -10.90 8.23 -16.10
CA ASN A 438 -11.86 7.82 -17.12
C ASN A 438 -11.35 7.98 -18.57
N ARG A 439 -10.05 7.78 -18.81
CA ARG A 439 -9.40 7.98 -20.11
C ARG A 439 -9.66 9.36 -20.72
N GLU A 440 -10.02 10.38 -19.95
CA GLU A 440 -10.40 11.70 -20.48
C GLU A 440 -9.19 12.41 -21.11
N VAL A 441 -8.00 12.15 -20.59
CA VAL A 441 -6.75 12.57 -21.25
C VAL A 441 -6.36 11.63 -22.39
N LEU A 442 -6.69 10.33 -22.33
CA LEU A 442 -6.21 9.33 -23.29
C LEU A 442 -7.06 9.21 -24.57
N SER A 443 -8.37 8.97 -24.44
CA SER A 443 -9.28 8.63 -25.55
C SER A 443 -10.66 9.30 -25.43
N GLU A 444 -11.26 9.31 -24.25
CA GLU A 444 -12.66 9.73 -24.06
C GLU A 444 -12.84 11.25 -24.21
N GLY A 445 -11.85 12.03 -23.75
CA GLY A 445 -11.96 13.49 -23.75
C GLY A 445 -13.07 14.04 -22.86
N LEU A 446 -13.45 15.29 -23.11
CA LEU A 446 -14.46 16.03 -22.33
C LEU A 446 -15.34 16.86 -23.27
N LYS A 447 -16.53 17.26 -22.78
CA LYS A 447 -17.45 18.17 -23.49
C LYS A 447 -17.75 17.75 -24.94
N GLY A 448 -17.91 16.44 -25.18
CA GLY A 448 -18.18 15.88 -26.51
C GLY A 448 -17.00 15.94 -27.49
N LYS A 449 -15.79 16.29 -27.02
CA LYS A 449 -14.55 16.26 -27.80
C LYS A 449 -13.64 15.18 -27.24
N ASN A 450 -13.37 14.15 -28.04
CA ASN A 450 -12.43 13.08 -27.68
C ASN A 450 -11.00 13.61 -27.50
N SER A 451 -10.13 12.81 -26.88
CA SER A 451 -8.68 13.06 -26.83
C SER A 451 -7.94 12.03 -27.69
N ASP A 452 -6.93 12.43 -28.43
CA ASP A 452 -6.08 11.51 -29.21
C ASP A 452 -4.72 11.25 -28.52
N PHE A 453 -4.55 11.65 -27.25
CA PHE A 453 -3.25 11.58 -26.59
C PHE A 453 -2.73 10.14 -26.43
N GLY A 454 -3.63 9.17 -26.16
CA GLY A 454 -3.25 7.76 -26.12
C GLY A 454 -2.70 7.26 -27.46
N LYS A 455 -3.32 7.70 -28.57
CA LYS A 455 -2.84 7.39 -29.92
C LYS A 455 -1.52 8.08 -30.24
N LEU A 456 -1.32 9.32 -29.77
CA LEU A 456 -0.05 10.03 -29.89
C LEU A 456 1.09 9.27 -29.18
N LEU A 457 0.84 8.73 -27.98
CA LEU A 457 1.81 7.91 -27.25
C LEU A 457 2.14 6.62 -28.03
N GLU A 458 1.16 5.92 -28.57
CA GLU A 458 1.36 4.70 -29.37
C GLU A 458 2.18 4.95 -30.64
N ASN A 459 1.87 6.03 -31.37
CA ASN A 459 2.64 6.46 -32.53
C ASN A 459 4.08 6.83 -32.12
N THR A 460 4.23 7.48 -30.97
CA THR A 460 5.55 7.85 -30.42
C THR A 460 6.37 6.61 -30.07
N PHE A 461 5.81 5.62 -29.39
CA PHE A 461 6.53 4.37 -29.06
C PHE A 461 6.96 3.63 -30.33
N SER A 462 6.08 3.57 -31.34
CA SER A 462 6.41 2.98 -32.63
C SER A 462 7.58 3.69 -33.30
N TRP A 463 7.54 5.02 -33.37
CA TRP A 463 8.60 5.83 -33.98
C TRP A 463 9.92 5.75 -33.18
N LEU A 464 9.87 5.79 -31.85
CA LEU A 464 11.05 5.69 -30.99
C LEU A 464 11.77 4.35 -31.14
N GLY A 465 11.02 3.24 -31.22
CA GLY A 465 11.58 1.89 -31.26
C GLY A 465 11.95 1.38 -32.66
N GLU A 466 11.46 2.01 -33.71
CA GLU A 466 11.57 1.53 -35.10
C GLU A 466 13.00 1.20 -35.53
N VAL A 467 13.98 2.08 -35.21
CA VAL A 467 15.37 1.95 -35.67
C VAL A 467 16.01 0.70 -35.07
N SER A 468 16.07 0.62 -33.73
CA SER A 468 16.67 -0.53 -33.05
C SER A 468 15.94 -1.84 -33.29
N PHE A 469 14.63 -1.78 -33.54
CA PHE A 469 13.84 -2.98 -33.86
C PHE A 469 14.18 -3.52 -35.26
N LYS A 470 14.22 -2.67 -36.28
CA LYS A 470 14.57 -3.06 -37.66
C LYS A 470 16.03 -3.52 -37.77
N GLU A 471 16.94 -2.80 -37.13
CA GLU A 471 18.38 -3.11 -37.16
C GLU A 471 18.79 -4.22 -36.18
N LYS A 472 17.87 -4.66 -35.30
CA LYS A 472 18.12 -5.67 -34.24
C LYS A 472 19.30 -5.30 -33.32
N THR A 473 19.55 -4.01 -33.09
CA THR A 473 20.67 -3.53 -32.26
C THR A 473 20.36 -3.57 -30.76
N LEU A 474 19.09 -3.35 -30.39
CA LEU A 474 18.60 -3.35 -29.01
C LEU A 474 17.27 -4.09 -28.96
N THR A 475 17.30 -5.41 -28.84
CA THR A 475 16.10 -6.25 -28.85
C THR A 475 16.32 -7.50 -28.01
N GLY A 476 15.24 -8.18 -27.63
CA GLY A 476 15.30 -9.47 -26.94
C GLY A 476 14.43 -9.56 -25.69
N TYR A 477 13.74 -8.49 -25.29
CA TYR A 477 12.75 -8.58 -24.24
C TYR A 477 11.42 -9.15 -24.75
N VAL A 478 10.84 -10.05 -23.96
CA VAL A 478 9.49 -10.60 -24.14
C VAL A 478 8.70 -10.35 -22.87
N THR A 479 7.49 -9.81 -23.02
CA THR A 479 6.57 -9.53 -21.93
C THR A 479 6.31 -10.79 -21.13
N LYS A 480 6.57 -10.70 -19.82
CA LYS A 480 6.10 -11.70 -18.88
C LYS A 480 4.62 -11.47 -18.62
N GLU A 481 3.76 -12.44 -18.88
CA GLU A 481 2.31 -12.29 -18.70
C GLU A 481 1.92 -11.89 -17.27
N GLU A 482 2.68 -12.36 -16.27
CA GLU A 482 2.50 -11.96 -14.86
C GLU A 482 2.70 -10.44 -14.61
N LYS A 483 3.52 -9.77 -15.42
CA LYS A 483 3.78 -8.32 -15.34
C LYS A 483 2.63 -7.49 -15.92
N LEU A 484 1.73 -8.09 -16.69
CA LEU A 484 0.48 -7.47 -17.16
C LEU A 484 -0.62 -7.48 -16.11
N LEU A 485 -0.46 -8.30 -15.06
CA LEU A 485 -1.41 -8.36 -13.96
C LEU A 485 -1.05 -7.32 -12.89
N PRO A 486 -2.05 -6.60 -12.36
CA PRO A 486 -1.91 -5.88 -11.09
C PRO A 486 -1.28 -6.80 -10.02
N PRO A 487 -0.37 -6.30 -9.17
CA PRO A 487 0.33 -7.11 -8.18
C PRO A 487 -0.61 -7.98 -7.33
N ASN A 488 -1.76 -7.45 -6.93
CA ASN A 488 -2.80 -8.14 -6.16
C ASN A 488 -3.50 -9.29 -6.90
N LEU A 489 -3.49 -9.30 -8.24
CA LEU A 489 -4.08 -10.36 -9.07
C LEU A 489 -3.08 -11.43 -9.49
N ARG A 490 -1.79 -11.26 -9.16
CA ARG A 490 -0.77 -12.25 -9.49
C ARG A 490 -1.02 -13.52 -8.67
N PRO A 491 -0.90 -14.73 -9.25
CA PRO A 491 -1.23 -15.98 -8.57
C PRO A 491 -0.59 -16.14 -7.19
N GLY A 492 0.70 -15.77 -7.06
CA GLY A 492 1.42 -15.84 -5.78
C GLY A 492 0.90 -14.86 -4.72
N VAL A 493 0.41 -13.68 -5.12
CA VAL A 493 -0.12 -12.65 -4.20
C VAL A 493 -1.59 -12.92 -3.89
N LYS A 494 -2.40 -13.27 -4.91
CA LYS A 494 -3.80 -13.67 -4.71
C LYS A 494 -3.89 -14.84 -3.74
N ALA A 495 -3.02 -15.83 -3.92
CA ALA A 495 -2.88 -16.89 -2.94
C ALA A 495 -2.66 -16.33 -1.54
N GLN A 496 -1.72 -15.38 -1.35
CA GLN A 496 -1.34 -14.84 -0.04
C GLN A 496 -2.55 -14.24 0.64
N PHE A 497 -3.33 -13.49 -0.12
CA PHE A 497 -4.60 -12.95 0.35
C PHE A 497 -5.65 -14.02 0.63
N ASP A 498 -5.87 -15.00 -0.25
CA ASP A 498 -6.84 -16.09 -0.06
C ASP A 498 -6.56 -16.87 1.24
N TYR A 499 -5.29 -17.13 1.57
CA TYR A 499 -4.89 -17.75 2.84
C TYR A 499 -5.16 -16.88 4.07
N HIS A 500 -5.14 -15.56 3.91
CA HIS A 500 -5.44 -14.60 4.96
C HIS A 500 -6.93 -14.20 4.99
N PHE A 501 -7.71 -14.62 4.00
CA PHE A 501 -9.13 -14.34 3.90
C PHE A 501 -9.95 -15.39 4.64
N TRP A 502 -11.01 -14.93 5.30
CA TRP A 502 -11.88 -15.76 6.12
C TRP A 502 -12.89 -16.47 5.22
N HIS A 503 -12.67 -17.75 4.93
CA HIS A 503 -13.73 -18.59 4.36
C HIS A 503 -14.75 -18.96 5.45
N TYR A 504 -16.00 -19.18 5.05
CA TYR A 504 -17.12 -19.52 5.94
C TYR A 504 -16.99 -20.96 6.46
N GLU A 505 -15.98 -21.19 7.31
CA GLU A 505 -15.70 -22.48 7.93
C GLU A 505 -16.13 -22.39 9.41
N PRO A 506 -17.18 -23.13 9.85
CA PRO A 506 -17.69 -23.08 11.22
C PRO A 506 -16.63 -23.33 12.30
N GLU A 507 -15.63 -24.15 11.99
CA GLU A 507 -14.50 -24.46 12.87
C GLU A 507 -13.59 -23.25 13.06
N VAL A 508 -13.31 -22.47 12.00
CA VAL A 508 -12.51 -21.23 12.05
C VAL A 508 -13.21 -20.13 12.85
N LEU A 509 -14.54 -20.06 12.76
CA LEU A 509 -15.36 -19.13 13.55
C LEU A 509 -15.31 -19.45 15.05
N GLY A 510 -15.31 -20.74 15.43
CA GLY A 510 -15.23 -21.20 16.81
C GLY A 510 -13.97 -20.79 17.58
N TYR A 511 -12.85 -20.54 16.88
CA TYR A 511 -11.59 -20.09 17.51
C TYR A 511 -11.58 -18.61 17.91
N ARG A 512 -12.62 -17.85 17.56
CA ARG A 512 -12.60 -16.38 17.59
C ARG A 512 -13.65 -15.80 18.53
N HIS A 513 -13.67 -16.33 19.74
CA HIS A 513 -14.33 -15.63 20.85
C HIS A 513 -13.64 -14.27 21.05
N PRO A 514 -14.40 -13.18 21.25
CA PRO A 514 -13.81 -11.92 21.63
C PRO A 514 -12.98 -12.08 22.91
N PRO A 515 -11.92 -11.28 23.06
CA PRO A 515 -11.03 -11.38 24.20
C PRO A 515 -11.84 -11.29 25.50
N LYS A 516 -11.56 -12.21 26.43
CA LYS A 516 -12.22 -12.27 27.73
C LYS A 516 -11.78 -11.08 28.58
N GLY A 517 -12.46 -9.94 28.43
CA GLY A 517 -12.29 -8.78 29.29
C GLY A 517 -13.31 -8.77 30.44
N LYS A 518 -12.99 -8.02 31.49
CA LYS A 518 -13.97 -7.61 32.51
C LYS A 518 -14.59 -6.29 32.08
N LEU A 519 -15.88 -6.15 32.38
CA LEU A 519 -16.60 -4.92 32.11
C LEU A 519 -16.47 -3.99 33.32
N TYR A 520 -15.97 -2.78 33.10
CA TYR A 520 -15.84 -1.72 34.09
C TYR A 520 -16.78 -0.58 33.76
N ARG A 521 -17.47 -0.05 34.76
CA ARG A 521 -18.44 1.04 34.67
C ARG A 521 -17.87 2.31 35.29
N GLY A 522 -17.97 3.42 34.58
CA GLY A 522 -17.39 4.67 35.07
C GLY A 522 -18.15 5.94 34.71
N ILE A 523 -17.78 6.99 35.43
CA ILE A 523 -18.25 8.37 35.24
C ILE A 523 -17.14 9.17 34.57
N ILE A 524 -17.48 9.85 33.48
CA ILE A 524 -16.59 10.79 32.79
C ILE A 524 -17.21 12.17 32.93
N GLY A 525 -16.48 13.15 33.48
CA GLY A 525 -17.00 14.52 33.65
C GLY A 525 -17.06 15.02 35.09
N ALA A 526 -16.46 14.32 36.06
CA ALA A 526 -16.42 14.80 37.44
C ALA A 526 -15.54 16.05 37.59
N ARG A 527 -15.95 17.00 38.45
CA ARG A 527 -15.19 18.24 38.69
C ARG A 527 -14.79 18.29 40.15
N THR A 528 -13.51 18.55 40.42
CA THR A 528 -12.98 18.59 41.78
C THR A 528 -13.04 19.99 42.39
N ASN A 529 -12.72 20.09 43.68
CA ASN A 529 -12.51 21.35 44.39
C ASN A 529 -11.31 22.16 43.88
N TYR A 530 -10.52 21.63 42.94
CA TYR A 530 -9.52 22.41 42.21
C TYR A 530 -10.13 23.35 41.15
N SER A 531 -11.42 23.17 40.77
CA SER A 531 -12.09 24.03 39.79
C SER A 531 -13.50 24.50 40.22
N SER A 532 -14.58 23.99 39.63
CA SER A 532 -15.97 24.30 39.97
C SER A 532 -16.66 23.25 40.85
N GLY A 533 -15.99 22.13 41.12
CA GLY A 533 -16.50 21.12 42.02
C GLY A 533 -16.37 21.50 43.49
N LYS A 534 -17.05 20.73 44.33
CA LYS A 534 -17.04 20.89 45.80
C LYS A 534 -16.26 19.79 46.51
N SER A 535 -16.07 18.64 45.87
CA SER A 535 -15.44 17.48 46.47
C SER A 535 -13.99 17.31 46.02
N SER A 536 -13.17 16.79 46.91
CA SER A 536 -11.81 16.34 46.65
C SER A 536 -11.78 15.02 45.88
N ILE A 537 -10.64 14.71 45.24
CA ILE A 537 -10.43 13.43 44.54
C ILE A 537 -10.63 12.24 45.50
N LYS A 538 -10.21 12.38 46.76
CA LYS A 538 -10.43 11.37 47.81
C LYS A 538 -11.91 11.07 48.06
N GLU A 539 -12.74 12.11 48.20
CA GLU A 539 -14.19 11.94 48.42
C GLU A 539 -14.86 11.27 47.21
N TYR A 540 -14.46 11.64 45.99
CA TYR A 540 -14.88 10.95 44.77
C TYR A 540 -14.48 9.47 44.78
N ALA A 541 -13.28 9.14 45.22
CA ALA A 541 -12.81 7.77 45.34
C ALA A 541 -13.66 6.94 46.33
N GLU A 542 -13.93 7.52 47.50
CA GLU A 542 -14.72 6.87 48.56
C GLU A 542 -16.17 6.65 48.11
N LYS A 543 -16.83 7.68 47.56
CA LYS A 543 -18.21 7.59 47.08
C LYS A 543 -18.35 6.74 45.82
N GLY A 544 -17.37 6.78 44.93
CA GLY A 544 -17.30 5.90 43.76
C GLY A 544 -17.30 4.43 44.18
N LYS A 545 -16.44 4.06 45.14
CA LYS A 545 -16.40 2.70 45.71
C LYS A 545 -17.70 2.30 46.38
N GLU A 546 -18.30 3.20 47.17
CA GLU A 546 -19.62 2.96 47.82
C GLU A 546 -20.71 2.68 46.77
N ALA A 547 -20.67 3.39 45.65
CA ALA A 547 -21.65 3.30 44.57
C ALA A 547 -21.37 2.18 43.54
N GLY A 548 -20.26 1.46 43.68
CA GLY A 548 -19.81 0.44 42.72
C GLY A 548 -19.44 1.04 41.35
N ILE A 549 -18.84 2.22 41.34
CA ILE A 549 -18.20 2.81 40.17
C ILE A 549 -16.75 2.35 40.13
N ASP A 550 -16.36 1.76 39.01
CA ASP A 550 -15.01 1.21 38.81
C ASP A 550 -14.02 2.29 38.39
N PHE A 551 -14.45 3.35 37.69
CA PHE A 551 -13.56 4.44 37.32
C PHE A 551 -14.22 5.82 37.25
N ILE A 552 -13.42 6.86 37.48
CA ILE A 552 -13.81 8.26 37.35
C ILE A 552 -12.76 9.02 36.53
N ILE A 553 -13.20 9.69 35.46
CA ILE A 553 -12.38 10.64 34.69
C ILE A 553 -12.81 12.06 35.07
N PHE A 554 -11.85 12.86 35.53
CA PHE A 554 -12.07 14.26 35.88
C PHE A 554 -12.07 15.16 34.65
N ALA A 555 -12.85 16.24 34.73
CA ALA A 555 -13.06 17.24 33.69
C ALA A 555 -13.04 18.65 34.29
N ASP A 556 -12.06 18.93 35.15
CA ASP A 556 -11.92 20.23 35.81
C ASP A 556 -11.81 21.39 34.81
N ASP A 557 -12.29 22.58 35.20
CA ASP A 557 -12.26 23.77 34.32
C ASP A 557 -10.83 24.20 34.05
N PHE A 558 -10.33 24.06 32.81
CA PHE A 558 -8.96 24.45 32.45
C PHE A 558 -8.63 25.89 32.87
N GLU A 559 -9.57 26.83 32.73
CA GLU A 559 -9.40 28.24 33.10
C GLU A 559 -9.07 28.48 34.59
N LYS A 560 -9.33 27.50 35.46
CA LYS A 560 -9.02 27.56 36.90
C LYS A 560 -7.80 26.74 37.28
N LEU A 561 -7.26 25.94 36.36
CA LEU A 561 -6.10 25.10 36.61
C LEU A 561 -4.81 25.88 36.36
N THR A 562 -3.74 25.33 36.92
CA THR A 562 -2.35 25.70 36.62
C THR A 562 -1.56 24.41 36.42
N PRO A 563 -0.34 24.45 35.83
CA PRO A 563 0.50 23.26 35.72
C PRO A 563 0.70 22.54 37.06
N ASP A 564 0.91 23.30 38.14
CA ASP A 564 1.11 22.74 39.49
C ASP A 564 -0.16 22.07 40.03
N ILE A 565 -1.33 22.65 39.78
CA ILE A 565 -2.61 22.04 40.18
C ILE A 565 -2.86 20.75 39.40
N LEU A 566 -2.60 20.75 38.08
CA LEU A 566 -2.75 19.55 37.25
C LEU A 566 -1.79 18.43 37.71
N GLY A 567 -0.56 18.78 38.09
CA GLY A 567 0.39 17.86 38.72
C GLY A 567 -0.13 17.27 40.04
N LYS A 568 -0.69 18.10 40.92
CA LYS A 568 -1.33 17.63 42.17
C LYS A 568 -2.53 16.72 41.92
N MET A 569 -3.37 17.06 40.94
CA MET A 569 -4.49 16.19 40.55
C MET A 569 -4.00 14.81 40.11
N LYS A 570 -2.93 14.75 39.32
CA LYS A 570 -2.30 13.48 38.94
C LYS A 570 -1.85 12.69 40.16
N GLU A 571 -1.08 13.30 41.06
CA GLU A 571 -0.58 12.65 42.28
C GLU A 571 -1.71 12.12 43.17
N GLU A 572 -2.79 12.89 43.32
CA GLU A 572 -3.97 12.46 44.08
C GLU A 572 -4.75 11.34 43.40
N CYS A 573 -4.94 11.41 42.07
CA CYS A 573 -5.55 10.33 41.30
C CYS A 573 -4.77 9.02 41.47
N ASP A 574 -3.44 9.07 41.37
CA ASP A 574 -2.57 7.90 41.56
C ASP A 574 -2.65 7.36 42.99
N LYS A 575 -2.63 8.27 43.98
CA LYS A 575 -2.69 7.92 45.41
C LYS A 575 -4.01 7.27 45.82
N TYR A 576 -5.13 7.72 45.26
CA TYR A 576 -6.47 7.27 45.65
C TYR A 576 -7.07 6.24 44.70
N SER A 577 -6.37 5.91 43.60
CA SER A 577 -6.67 4.73 42.79
C SER A 577 -6.23 3.46 43.52
N ASP A 578 -7.03 2.40 43.41
CA ASP A 578 -6.76 1.09 43.97
C ASP A 578 -7.37 -0.02 43.11
N GLU A 579 -7.37 -1.26 43.61
CA GLU A 579 -7.92 -2.43 42.93
C GLU A 579 -9.46 -2.37 42.70
N LYS A 580 -10.16 -1.44 43.34
CA LYS A 580 -11.61 -1.25 43.26
C LYS A 580 -12.01 0.01 42.48
N ILE A 581 -11.13 1.00 42.40
CA ILE A 581 -11.42 2.22 41.62
C ILE A 581 -10.19 2.80 40.93
N LYS A 582 -10.33 3.19 39.66
CA LYS A 582 -9.34 3.94 38.91
C LYS A 582 -9.78 5.39 38.74
N LEU A 583 -8.91 6.32 39.13
CA LEU A 583 -9.11 7.75 38.99
C LEU A 583 -8.14 8.28 37.93
N VAL A 584 -8.64 9.12 37.02
CA VAL A 584 -7.84 9.63 35.90
C VAL A 584 -7.93 11.15 35.87
N PRO A 585 -6.80 11.87 35.98
CA PRO A 585 -6.81 13.32 35.91
C PRO A 585 -7.18 13.77 34.49
N GLY A 586 -7.94 14.85 34.41
CA GLY A 586 -8.35 15.45 33.15
C GLY A 586 -8.97 16.82 33.36
N PHE A 587 -9.11 17.54 32.25
CA PHE A 587 -9.65 18.90 32.24
C PHE A 587 -10.49 19.13 30.99
N SER A 588 -11.46 20.02 31.11
CA SER A 588 -12.30 20.47 30.01
C SER A 588 -11.98 21.92 29.65
N ILE A 589 -11.90 22.20 28.35
CA ILE A 589 -11.63 23.51 27.79
C ILE A 589 -12.57 23.81 26.62
N LYS A 590 -13.07 25.03 26.53
CA LYS A 590 -13.85 25.49 25.37
C LYS A 590 -12.89 25.78 24.21
N ASN A 591 -13.30 25.45 22.99
CA ASN A 591 -12.55 25.79 21.79
C ASN A 591 -13.13 27.00 21.04
N ASN A 592 -12.36 27.58 20.11
CA ASN A 592 -12.73 28.83 19.43
C ASN A 592 -13.85 28.68 18.38
N VAL A 593 -14.29 27.44 18.08
CA VAL A 593 -15.49 27.16 17.28
C VAL A 593 -16.72 26.91 18.17
N GLY A 594 -16.53 26.72 19.47
CA GLY A 594 -17.56 26.75 20.50
C GLY A 594 -17.97 25.41 21.09
N ASN A 595 -17.35 24.29 20.71
CA ASN A 595 -17.51 23.02 21.43
C ASN A 595 -16.65 23.00 22.71
N TYR A 596 -16.84 21.97 23.53
CA TYR A 596 -15.90 21.61 24.58
C TYR A 596 -15.02 20.45 24.17
N MET A 597 -13.79 20.47 24.64
CA MET A 597 -12.85 19.37 24.54
C MET A 597 -12.42 18.93 25.94
N LEU A 598 -12.52 17.63 26.19
CA LEU A 598 -12.04 16.97 27.39
C LEU A 598 -10.70 16.28 27.07
N PHE A 599 -9.67 16.59 27.84
CA PHE A 599 -8.36 15.94 27.80
C PHE A 599 -8.18 15.12 29.07
N PHE A 600 -7.82 13.85 28.94
CA PHE A 600 -7.51 13.00 30.09
C PHE A 600 -6.36 12.05 29.77
N SER A 601 -5.56 11.77 30.79
CA SER A 601 -4.41 10.87 30.69
C SER A 601 -3.95 10.43 32.07
N GLU A 602 -3.27 9.29 32.18
CA GLU A 602 -2.47 8.99 33.37
C GLU A 602 -1.29 9.98 33.54
N GLU A 603 -0.85 10.58 32.44
CA GLU A 603 0.28 11.52 32.36
C GLU A 603 -0.20 12.81 31.66
N PRO A 604 -1.07 13.61 32.30
CA PRO A 604 -1.68 14.77 31.64
C PRO A 604 -0.63 15.82 31.30
N VAL A 605 -0.70 16.36 30.08
CA VAL A 605 0.24 17.36 29.57
C VAL A 605 -0.43 18.73 29.57
N TRP A 606 0.26 19.73 30.13
CA TRP A 606 -0.21 21.11 30.13
C TRP A 606 -0.32 21.68 28.70
N ILE A 607 -1.38 22.43 28.43
CA ILE A 607 -1.59 23.05 27.11
C ILE A 607 -0.57 24.19 26.91
N PRO A 608 0.26 24.15 25.84
CA PRO A 608 1.21 25.23 25.58
C PRO A 608 0.50 26.48 25.02
N ASP A 609 1.02 27.66 25.34
CA ASP A 609 0.44 28.95 24.91
C ASP A 609 0.16 29.04 23.39
N LYS A 610 0.99 28.40 22.56
CA LYS A 610 0.88 28.43 21.09
C LYS A 610 -0.39 27.76 20.52
N VAL A 611 -1.09 26.94 21.31
CA VAL A 611 -2.35 26.28 20.91
C VAL A 611 -3.56 26.91 21.59
N LEU A 612 -3.36 28.00 22.34
CA LEU A 612 -4.42 28.77 22.98
C LEU A 612 -4.64 30.09 22.24
N THR A 613 -5.81 30.67 22.43
CA THR A 613 -6.10 32.05 22.03
C THR A 613 -5.22 33.03 22.80
N LYS A 614 -5.17 34.30 22.36
CA LYS A 614 -4.32 35.34 22.98
C LYS A 614 -4.58 35.55 24.47
N ASP A 615 -5.82 35.33 24.92
CA ASP A 615 -6.22 35.43 26.34
C ASP A 615 -5.86 34.18 27.17
N LYS A 616 -5.33 33.14 26.52
CA LYS A 616 -4.92 31.85 27.09
C LYS A 616 -6.05 31.05 27.76
N LYS A 617 -7.32 31.33 27.39
CA LYS A 617 -8.49 30.67 27.99
C LYS A 617 -9.18 29.68 27.06
N THR A 618 -9.09 29.93 25.76
CA THR A 618 -9.79 29.13 24.74
C THR A 618 -8.78 28.31 23.94
N LEU A 619 -9.13 27.08 23.63
CA LEU A 619 -8.35 26.23 22.73
C LEU A 619 -8.49 26.72 21.28
N TYR A 620 -7.37 27.04 20.65
CA TYR A 620 -7.34 27.60 19.29
C TYR A 620 -7.17 26.50 18.25
N ILE A 621 -8.30 25.91 17.82
CA ILE A 621 -8.31 24.74 16.92
C ILE A 621 -8.55 25.08 15.44
N GLN A 622 -9.07 26.27 15.17
CA GLN A 622 -9.33 26.78 13.83
C GLN A 622 -8.69 28.15 13.69
N GLU A 623 -7.89 28.34 12.63
CA GLU A 623 -7.29 29.64 12.39
C GLU A 623 -8.36 30.69 12.00
N GLU A 624 -8.24 31.89 12.57
CA GLU A 624 -9.03 33.08 12.30
C GLU A 624 -8.16 34.17 11.64
N ASP A 625 -8.74 34.92 10.69
CA ASP A 625 -8.11 36.10 10.11
C ASP A 625 -8.09 37.28 11.11
N GLY A 626 -7.46 38.40 10.73
CA GLY A 626 -7.42 39.62 11.56
C GLY A 626 -8.79 40.26 11.85
N LYS A 627 -9.87 39.74 11.27
CA LYS A 627 -11.27 40.17 11.48
C LYS A 627 -12.09 39.13 12.24
N GLY A 628 -11.50 37.99 12.63
CA GLY A 628 -12.18 36.90 13.34
C GLY A 628 -12.93 35.91 12.44
N ASN A 629 -12.72 35.92 11.12
CA ASN A 629 -13.31 34.92 10.22
C ASN A 629 -12.42 33.68 10.15
N PHE A 630 -13.01 32.49 10.17
CA PHE A 630 -12.25 31.24 10.02
C PHE A 630 -11.64 31.13 8.62
N THR A 631 -10.34 30.86 8.53
CA THR A 631 -9.58 30.80 7.27
C THR A 631 -9.61 29.42 6.60
N GLY A 632 -10.04 28.38 7.34
CA GLY A 632 -9.97 26.98 6.90
C GLY A 632 -8.60 26.33 7.13
N TYR A 633 -7.56 27.07 7.51
CA TYR A 633 -6.24 26.52 7.81
C TYR A 633 -6.18 25.88 9.20
N VAL A 634 -5.22 24.97 9.36
CA VAL A 634 -4.93 24.25 10.62
C VAL A 634 -4.08 25.11 11.54
N THR A 635 -4.25 24.93 12.85
CA THR A 635 -3.40 25.54 13.88
C THR A 635 -2.41 24.51 14.41
N SER A 636 -1.43 24.94 15.23
CA SER A 636 -0.47 24.04 15.88
C SER A 636 -1.07 23.07 16.90
N TYR A 637 -2.39 23.17 17.13
CA TYR A 637 -3.17 22.31 18.01
C TYR A 637 -3.09 20.83 17.63
N ILE A 638 -3.29 20.49 16.35
CA ILE A 638 -3.33 19.08 15.90
C ILE A 638 -2.00 18.39 16.19
N ASP A 639 -0.87 19.03 15.82
CA ASP A 639 0.46 18.50 16.06
C ASP A 639 0.72 18.25 17.56
N TRP A 640 0.29 19.17 18.42
CA TRP A 640 0.43 19.02 19.86
C TRP A 640 -0.40 17.83 20.38
N VAL A 641 -1.65 17.70 19.97
CA VAL A 641 -2.51 16.58 20.40
C VAL A 641 -1.94 15.24 19.92
N LEU A 642 -1.55 15.15 18.66
CA LEU A 642 -0.97 13.91 18.11
C LEU A 642 0.34 13.54 18.81
N SER A 643 1.14 14.53 19.21
CA SER A 643 2.41 14.27 19.91
C SER A 643 2.24 13.86 21.38
N ASN A 644 1.18 14.31 22.06
CA ASN A 644 1.05 14.18 23.52
C ASN A 644 -0.11 13.30 23.98
N TYR A 645 -1.16 13.17 23.17
CA TYR A 645 -2.39 12.49 23.54
C TYR A 645 -2.77 11.32 22.61
N ALA A 646 -2.12 11.16 21.45
CA ALA A 646 -2.31 10.00 20.59
C ALA A 646 -1.43 8.81 21.03
N ASN A 647 -1.68 8.30 22.24
CA ASN A 647 -0.96 7.16 22.82
C ASN A 647 -1.87 6.26 23.67
N GLU A 648 -1.32 5.19 24.25
CA GLU A 648 -2.08 4.17 25.00
C GLU A 648 -2.56 4.60 26.40
N LYS A 649 -2.18 5.79 26.89
CA LYS A 649 -2.47 6.28 28.25
C LYS A 649 -3.26 7.57 28.26
N SER A 650 -3.85 7.96 27.14
CA SER A 650 -4.48 9.26 27.00
C SER A 650 -5.57 9.26 25.94
N ASN A 651 -6.47 10.22 26.03
CA ASN A 651 -7.45 10.47 24.98
C ASN A 651 -7.92 11.94 25.00
N VAL A 652 -8.57 12.33 23.91
CA VAL A 652 -9.28 13.60 23.78
C VAL A 652 -10.70 13.33 23.32
N CYS A 653 -11.65 14.09 23.86
CA CYS A 653 -13.06 13.90 23.57
C CYS A 653 -13.73 15.24 23.26
N PHE A 654 -14.47 15.32 22.16
CA PHE A 654 -15.38 16.43 21.89
C PHE A 654 -16.75 16.14 22.53
N TYR A 655 -17.37 17.15 23.13
CA TYR A 655 -18.73 17.04 23.64
C TYR A 655 -19.48 18.38 23.61
N ASN A 656 -20.79 18.33 23.87
CA ASN A 656 -21.69 19.48 23.83
C ASN A 656 -21.73 20.12 22.42
N PHE A 657 -22.03 19.30 21.42
CA PHE A 657 -22.00 19.65 20.00
C PHE A 657 -23.08 20.69 19.63
N SER A 658 -24.25 20.58 20.26
CA SER A 658 -25.39 21.50 20.14
C SER A 658 -25.23 22.81 20.93
N GLY A 659 -24.20 22.90 21.79
CA GLY A 659 -23.94 24.08 22.62
C GLY A 659 -23.48 25.32 21.85
N SER A 660 -23.09 25.19 20.58
CA SER A 660 -22.67 26.28 19.70
C SER A 660 -23.18 26.06 18.29
N LYS A 661 -23.86 27.08 17.72
CA LYS A 661 -24.30 27.07 16.31
C LYS A 661 -23.13 26.94 15.33
N ASN A 662 -21.96 27.45 15.71
CA ASN A 662 -20.74 27.41 14.90
C ASN A 662 -19.81 26.26 15.32
N GLY A 663 -20.22 25.44 16.31
CA GLY A 663 -19.46 24.30 16.77
C GLY A 663 -19.39 23.21 15.71
N GLN A 664 -18.30 22.45 15.73
CA GLN A 664 -18.20 21.22 14.95
C GLN A 664 -19.35 20.30 15.31
N GLN A 665 -19.91 19.65 14.30
CA GLN A 665 -20.84 18.54 14.46
C GLN A 665 -20.05 17.23 14.54
N ILE A 666 -20.68 16.17 15.04
CA ILE A 666 -20.01 14.89 15.26
C ILE A 666 -19.46 14.26 13.96
N TRP A 667 -20.04 14.56 12.80
CA TRP A 667 -19.53 14.11 11.50
C TRP A 667 -18.39 14.98 10.96
N ASP A 668 -18.17 16.18 11.53
CA ASP A 668 -17.13 17.15 11.15
C ASP A 668 -15.92 17.11 12.12
N LEU A 669 -15.78 16.04 12.89
CA LEU A 669 -14.70 15.91 13.86
C LEU A 669 -13.33 15.92 13.17
N ARG A 670 -12.43 16.77 13.66
CA ARG A 670 -11.04 16.81 13.17
C ARG A 670 -10.17 15.71 13.77
N LEU A 671 -10.53 15.24 14.96
CA LEU A 671 -9.86 14.16 15.66
C LEU A 671 -10.92 13.13 16.08
N TYR A 672 -10.83 11.92 15.53
CA TYR A 672 -11.79 10.85 15.75
C TYR A 672 -11.38 9.92 16.92
N ALA A 673 -11.00 10.49 18.07
CA ALA A 673 -10.51 9.72 19.22
C ALA A 673 -11.62 9.41 20.25
N GLY A 674 -12.43 10.40 20.61
CA GLY A 674 -13.54 10.27 21.56
C GLY A 674 -14.64 11.29 21.31
N ALA A 675 -15.89 10.91 21.56
CA ALA A 675 -17.04 11.78 21.44
C ALA A 675 -18.03 11.55 22.58
N GLY A 676 -18.50 12.64 23.20
CA GLY A 676 -19.61 12.64 24.14
C GLY A 676 -20.92 12.45 23.40
N VAL A 677 -21.26 11.20 23.10
CA VAL A 677 -22.51 10.82 22.40
C VAL A 677 -23.73 11.15 23.26
N ARG A 678 -23.58 11.03 24.59
CA ARG A 678 -24.55 11.52 25.55
C ARG A 678 -23.89 12.49 26.49
N TYR A 679 -24.57 13.60 26.75
CA TYR A 679 -24.07 14.63 27.66
C TYR A 679 -25.15 14.98 28.69
N TYR A 680 -24.80 14.80 29.96
CA TYR A 680 -25.62 15.13 31.11
C TYR A 680 -24.98 16.27 31.90
N LYS A 681 -25.81 17.19 32.38
CA LYS A 681 -25.41 18.26 33.28
C LYS A 681 -26.39 18.36 34.43
N ASN A 682 -25.89 18.33 35.67
CA ASN A 682 -26.71 18.34 36.88
C ASN A 682 -27.78 17.23 36.87
N GLY A 683 -27.40 16.03 36.40
CA GLY A 683 -28.28 14.87 36.30
C GLY A 683 -29.35 14.94 35.20
N LYS A 684 -29.36 15.97 34.35
CA LYS A 684 -30.28 16.10 33.20
C LYS A 684 -29.56 15.84 31.90
N LEU A 685 -30.18 15.06 31.01
CA LEU A 685 -29.73 14.89 29.63
C LEU A 685 -29.84 16.22 28.89
N ILE A 686 -28.71 16.73 28.41
CA ILE A 686 -28.61 17.95 27.61
C ILE A 686 -28.57 17.62 26.12
N GLU A 687 -27.90 16.52 25.76
CA GLU A 687 -27.66 16.13 24.38
C GLU A 687 -27.57 14.61 24.24
N ASP A 688 -28.23 14.06 23.22
CA ASP A 688 -28.13 12.66 22.78
C ASP A 688 -27.91 12.65 21.27
N LEU A 689 -26.72 12.22 20.85
CA LEU A 689 -26.27 12.16 19.47
C LEU A 689 -26.21 10.73 18.95
N THR A 690 -26.87 9.77 19.59
CA THR A 690 -26.80 8.34 19.21
C THR A 690 -27.09 8.14 17.72
N ASP A 691 -28.17 8.73 17.20
CA ASP A 691 -28.55 8.60 15.79
C ASP A 691 -27.53 9.23 14.82
N GLN A 692 -26.88 10.31 15.25
CA GLN A 692 -25.86 10.97 14.45
C GLN A 692 -24.56 10.16 14.49
N TYR A 693 -24.16 9.68 15.66
CA TYR A 693 -22.99 8.83 15.87
C TYR A 693 -23.02 7.61 14.96
N LEU A 694 -24.17 6.95 14.83
CA LEU A 694 -24.35 5.82 13.91
C LEU A 694 -24.01 6.15 12.44
N LYS A 695 -24.14 7.42 12.04
CA LYS A 695 -23.85 7.91 10.68
C LYS A 695 -22.45 8.53 10.53
N THR A 696 -21.64 8.56 11.58
CA THR A 696 -20.37 9.32 11.63
C THR A 696 -19.12 8.49 11.33
N ALA A 697 -19.26 7.19 11.05
CA ALA A 697 -18.15 6.31 10.67
C ALA A 697 -17.70 6.56 9.21
N GLN A 698 -17.25 7.78 8.90
CA GLN A 698 -16.56 8.07 7.65
C GLN A 698 -15.10 7.62 7.76
N CYS A 699 -14.57 6.99 6.70
CA CYS A 699 -13.17 6.54 6.62
C CYS A 699 -12.72 5.51 7.68
N THR A 700 -13.61 4.61 8.14
CA THR A 700 -13.28 3.46 9.02
C THR A 700 -12.84 3.80 10.46
N ILE A 701 -12.98 5.06 10.91
CA ILE A 701 -12.66 5.47 12.30
C ILE A 701 -13.91 6.05 12.97
N ALA A 702 -14.46 5.34 13.94
CA ALA A 702 -15.47 5.91 14.85
C ALA A 702 -14.77 6.39 16.13
N PRO A 703 -15.11 7.59 16.64
CA PRO A 703 -14.58 8.04 17.92
C PRO A 703 -15.17 7.19 19.05
N ASN A 704 -14.45 7.00 20.16
CA ASN A 704 -15.01 6.26 21.30
C ASN A 704 -16.31 6.91 21.82
N PRO A 705 -17.41 6.14 21.98
CA PRO A 705 -18.71 6.69 22.34
C PRO A 705 -18.88 6.82 23.87
N PHE A 706 -18.56 8.00 24.40
CA PHE A 706 -18.65 8.28 25.82
C PHE A 706 -20.01 8.86 26.24
N SER A 707 -20.41 8.55 27.47
CA SER A 707 -21.37 9.39 28.22
C SER A 707 -20.58 10.34 29.10
N ILE A 708 -20.77 11.65 28.89
CA ILE A 708 -20.18 12.72 29.68
C ILE A 708 -21.22 13.17 30.71
N ASN A 709 -20.96 12.94 31.98
CA ASN A 709 -21.84 13.29 33.09
C ASN A 709 -21.12 14.34 33.96
N GLU A 710 -21.46 15.62 33.75
CA GLU A 710 -20.93 16.70 34.58
C GLU A 710 -21.53 16.63 35.99
N ILE A 711 -20.69 16.26 36.94
CA ILE A 711 -21.01 16.22 38.37
C ILE A 711 -20.06 17.12 39.18
N TYR A 712 -20.62 17.81 40.17
CA TYR A 712 -19.93 18.87 40.93
C TYR A 712 -19.71 18.52 42.40
N SER A 713 -20.18 17.36 42.87
CA SER A 713 -19.78 16.79 44.16
C SER A 713 -19.86 15.26 44.13
N ALA A 714 -19.17 14.59 45.05
CA ALA A 714 -19.09 13.13 45.12
C ALA A 714 -20.45 12.46 45.39
N ASP A 715 -21.35 13.12 46.13
CA ASP A 715 -22.71 12.60 46.39
C ASP A 715 -23.57 12.51 45.13
N GLU A 716 -23.21 13.26 44.08
CA GLU A 716 -23.93 13.24 42.81
C GLU A 716 -23.72 11.95 42.02
N ILE A 717 -22.69 11.14 42.34
CA ILE A 717 -22.50 9.81 41.76
C ILE A 717 -23.78 8.98 41.97
N LYS A 718 -24.30 8.99 43.19
CA LYS A 718 -25.52 8.26 43.56
C LYS A 718 -26.72 8.76 42.76
N ARG A 719 -26.84 10.08 42.58
CA ARG A 719 -27.89 10.69 41.75
C ARG A 719 -27.84 10.19 40.31
N GLU A 720 -26.66 10.15 39.67
CA GLU A 720 -26.55 9.69 38.28
C GLU A 720 -27.03 8.24 38.12
N ILE A 721 -26.69 7.38 39.09
CA ILE A 721 -27.11 5.97 39.11
C ILE A 721 -28.62 5.83 39.36
N GLU A 722 -29.16 6.52 40.38
CA GLU A 722 -30.58 6.47 40.73
C GLU A 722 -31.48 7.02 39.61
N ASN A 723 -31.02 8.06 38.92
CA ASN A 723 -31.70 8.62 37.74
C ASN A 723 -31.62 7.72 36.51
N LYS A 724 -30.85 6.63 36.56
CA LYS A 724 -30.56 5.76 35.40
C LYS A 724 -30.03 6.56 34.22
N ASN A 725 -29.18 7.55 34.50
CA ASN A 725 -28.44 8.22 33.46
C ASN A 725 -27.46 7.22 32.83
N ALA A 726 -27.20 7.38 31.54
CA ALA A 726 -26.21 6.53 30.89
C ALA A 726 -24.83 6.78 31.51
N LEU A 727 -24.07 5.70 31.69
CA LEU A 727 -22.67 5.71 32.12
C LEU A 727 -21.80 5.11 31.03
N THR A 728 -20.50 5.36 31.09
CA THR A 728 -19.54 4.77 30.15
C THR A 728 -19.08 3.42 30.69
N TYR A 729 -19.07 2.42 29.82
CA TYR A 729 -18.60 1.07 30.09
C TYR A 729 -17.39 0.75 29.20
N VAL A 730 -16.44 0.03 29.79
CA VAL A 730 -15.16 -0.32 29.15
C VAL A 730 -14.86 -1.77 29.42
N MET A 731 -14.61 -2.53 28.36
CA MET A 731 -14.07 -3.87 28.44
C MET A 731 -12.55 -3.80 28.53
N ALA A 732 -11.97 -4.31 29.61
CA ALA A 732 -10.51 -4.32 29.83
C ALA A 732 -10.06 -5.59 30.56
N THR A 733 -8.78 -5.91 30.43
CA THR A 733 -8.16 -7.08 31.08
C THR A 733 -8.24 -6.95 32.61
N ASN A 734 -7.91 -5.77 33.12
CA ASN A 734 -8.05 -5.41 34.53
C ASN A 734 -8.32 -3.90 34.67
N LEU A 735 -8.61 -3.45 35.90
CA LEU A 735 -8.96 -2.06 36.15
C LEU A 735 -7.84 -1.07 35.83
N ASN A 736 -6.57 -1.46 36.01
CA ASN A 736 -5.43 -0.59 35.70
C ASN A 736 -5.18 -0.46 34.19
N THR A 737 -5.77 -1.31 33.35
CA THR A 737 -5.58 -1.27 31.90
C THR A 737 -6.74 -0.61 31.16
N ILE A 738 -7.72 0.00 31.85
CA ILE A 738 -8.89 0.59 31.19
C ILE A 738 -8.55 1.67 30.16
N LEU A 739 -7.48 2.46 30.35
CA LEU A 739 -7.01 3.38 29.31
C LEU A 739 -6.46 2.59 28.13
N LYS A 740 -5.43 1.78 28.36
CA LYS A 740 -4.77 1.00 27.31
C LYS A 740 -5.74 0.14 26.48
N ASP A 741 -6.66 -0.54 27.15
CA ASP A 741 -7.54 -1.55 26.54
C ASP A 741 -8.78 -0.92 25.90
N GLY A 742 -9.22 0.27 26.34
CA GLY A 742 -10.46 0.85 25.82
C GLY A 742 -10.52 2.38 25.75
N LEU A 743 -10.11 3.09 26.81
CA LEU A 743 -10.27 4.56 26.87
C LEU A 743 -9.14 5.35 26.19
N ARG A 744 -8.12 4.71 25.63
CA ARG A 744 -7.02 5.37 24.91
C ARG A 744 -7.46 5.97 23.58
N TRP A 745 -6.57 6.75 22.98
CA TRP A 745 -6.70 7.21 21.60
C TRP A 745 -6.96 6.03 20.66
N THR A 746 -8.07 6.10 19.93
CA THR A 746 -8.43 5.11 18.92
C THR A 746 -7.90 5.48 17.55
N ASN A 747 -7.53 4.45 16.80
CA ASN A 747 -7.15 4.55 15.40
C ASN A 747 -8.01 3.60 14.56
N GLN A 748 -7.83 3.65 13.25
CA GLN A 748 -8.60 2.84 12.28
C GLN A 748 -8.35 1.31 12.38
N TYR A 749 -7.49 0.86 13.30
CA TYR A 749 -7.18 -0.54 13.58
C TYR A 749 -7.82 -1.03 14.88
N ASP A 750 -8.56 -0.16 15.58
CA ASP A 750 -9.10 -0.47 16.90
C ASP A 750 -10.54 -0.98 16.85
N GLY A 751 -10.87 -1.85 17.80
CA GLY A 751 -12.20 -2.41 18.03
C GLY A 751 -12.41 -2.54 19.53
N VAL A 752 -12.23 -1.41 20.22
CA VAL A 752 -12.25 -1.34 21.67
C VAL A 752 -13.67 -1.52 22.20
N GLY A 753 -13.81 -2.27 23.29
CA GLY A 753 -15.11 -2.54 23.91
C GLY A 753 -15.61 -1.37 24.76
N VAL A 754 -15.86 -0.22 24.14
CA VAL A 754 -16.37 0.99 24.80
C VAL A 754 -17.79 1.28 24.34
N PHE A 755 -18.70 1.49 25.27
CA PHE A 755 -20.08 1.88 24.99
C PHE A 755 -20.67 2.68 26.14
N ASN A 756 -21.75 3.41 25.89
CA ASN A 756 -22.54 4.03 26.94
C ASN A 756 -23.87 3.30 27.12
N SER A 757 -24.32 3.15 28.36
CA SER A 757 -25.55 2.42 28.68
C SER A 757 -26.17 2.86 30.00
N ASN A 758 -27.49 2.78 30.10
CA ASN A 758 -28.26 2.93 31.33
C ASN A 758 -28.95 1.64 31.80
N GLY A 759 -28.60 0.48 31.21
CA GLY A 759 -29.20 -0.80 31.58
C GLY A 759 -28.59 -2.00 30.83
N PRO A 760 -28.75 -2.11 29.51
CA PRO A 760 -28.18 -3.21 28.74
C PRO A 760 -26.65 -3.24 28.81
N LEU A 761 -26.07 -4.38 29.13
CA LEU A 761 -24.63 -4.58 29.23
C LEU A 761 -24.16 -5.44 28.07
N ILE A 762 -23.13 -4.99 27.36
CA ILE A 762 -22.47 -5.73 26.28
C ILE A 762 -21.24 -6.42 26.89
N TYR A 763 -21.30 -7.74 27.04
CA TYR A 763 -20.23 -8.58 27.58
C TYR A 763 -19.27 -9.08 26.50
N SER A 764 -19.71 -9.05 25.25
CA SER A 764 -18.97 -9.50 24.09
C SER A 764 -19.35 -8.61 22.91
N TRP A 765 -18.36 -8.02 22.26
CA TRP A 765 -18.50 -7.28 21.01
C TRP A 765 -17.40 -7.75 20.05
N PRO A 766 -17.66 -7.85 18.73
CA PRO A 766 -16.63 -8.17 17.76
C PRO A 766 -15.41 -7.24 17.91
N VAL A 767 -14.21 -7.83 17.94
CA VAL A 767 -12.95 -7.09 17.81
C VAL A 767 -12.87 -6.44 16.44
N CYS A 768 -11.91 -5.52 16.25
CA CYS A 768 -11.69 -4.88 14.95
C CYS A 768 -11.54 -5.93 13.85
N HIS A 769 -12.56 -6.08 13.03
CA HIS A 769 -12.53 -6.92 11.84
C HIS A 769 -12.21 -6.03 10.66
N ARG A 770 -10.94 -6.04 10.25
CA ARG A 770 -10.55 -5.46 8.99
C ARG A 770 -10.99 -6.38 7.87
N VAL A 771 -11.85 -5.85 7.02
CA VAL A 771 -11.94 -6.33 5.64
C VAL A 771 -10.76 -5.74 4.90
N ILE A 772 -9.80 -6.60 4.54
CA ILE A 772 -8.69 -6.17 3.71
C ILE A 772 -9.24 -6.08 2.29
N THR A 773 -9.35 -4.87 1.76
CA THR A 773 -9.78 -4.68 0.37
C THR A 773 -8.60 -4.85 -0.57
N TYR A 774 -8.90 -5.28 -1.80
CA TYR A 774 -7.97 -5.20 -2.91
C TYR A 774 -7.57 -3.73 -3.09
N GLY A 775 -6.30 -3.40 -2.84
CA GLY A 775 -5.81 -2.03 -2.97
C GLY A 775 -6.07 -1.49 -4.38
N GLY A 776 -6.94 -0.49 -4.49
CA GLY A 776 -7.26 0.21 -5.73
C GLY A 776 -8.57 -0.19 -6.44
N GLU A 777 -9.37 -1.10 -5.90
CA GLU A 777 -10.71 -1.41 -6.43
C GLU A 777 -11.83 -0.77 -5.59
N GLU A 778 -13.02 -0.61 -6.20
CA GLU A 778 -14.26 -0.34 -5.46
C GLU A 778 -14.48 -1.44 -4.41
N PHE A 779 -15.02 -1.05 -3.25
CA PHE A 779 -15.17 -1.89 -2.06
C PHE A 779 -15.90 -3.22 -2.37
N VAL A 780 -15.17 -4.34 -2.56
CA VAL A 780 -15.75 -5.66 -2.88
C VAL A 780 -16.26 -6.35 -1.59
N THR A 781 -17.46 -5.98 -1.16
CA THR A 781 -18.13 -6.49 0.06
C THR A 781 -18.52 -7.97 0.10
N PRO A 782 -18.82 -8.70 -1.01
CA PRO A 782 -19.49 -10.01 -0.90
C PRO A 782 -18.65 -11.15 -0.29
N ILE A 783 -17.34 -10.97 -0.15
CA ILE A 783 -16.40 -12.06 0.24
C ILE A 783 -15.87 -11.92 1.67
N SER A 784 -16.29 -10.90 2.41
CA SER A 784 -15.80 -10.66 3.77
C SER A 784 -16.84 -11.06 4.82
N VAL A 785 -16.50 -12.02 5.68
CA VAL A 785 -17.33 -12.43 6.82
C VAL A 785 -16.86 -11.71 8.08
N MET A 786 -17.75 -10.93 8.70
CA MET A 786 -17.54 -10.35 10.03
C MET A 786 -18.42 -11.10 11.05
N PRO A 787 -17.90 -12.13 11.75
CA PRO A 787 -18.67 -12.77 12.81
C PRO A 787 -18.93 -11.76 13.92
N SER A 788 -20.21 -11.45 14.14
CA SER A 788 -20.63 -10.52 15.19
C SER A 788 -21.05 -11.28 16.44
N TYR A 789 -20.05 -11.78 17.19
CA TYR A 789 -20.30 -12.40 18.49
C TYR A 789 -20.77 -11.35 19.49
N ILE A 790 -22.07 -11.36 19.79
CA ILE A 790 -22.70 -10.42 20.71
C ILE A 790 -23.25 -11.20 21.90
N ASP A 791 -22.82 -10.81 23.10
CA ASP A 791 -23.39 -11.27 24.37
C ASP A 791 -23.91 -10.04 25.11
N VAL A 792 -25.22 -10.01 25.35
CA VAL A 792 -25.92 -8.87 25.95
C VAL A 792 -26.82 -9.36 27.07
N LYS A 793 -26.73 -8.69 28.21
CA LYS A 793 -27.66 -8.87 29.33
C LYS A 793 -28.44 -7.58 29.58
N SER A 794 -29.72 -7.69 29.89
CA SER A 794 -30.52 -6.55 30.34
C SER A 794 -31.42 -6.98 31.49
N ASP A 795 -31.18 -6.45 32.68
CA ASP A 795 -32.01 -6.71 33.86
C ASP A 795 -33.35 -5.95 33.82
N THR A 796 -33.49 -4.97 32.90
CA THR A 796 -34.72 -4.20 32.66
C THR A 796 -35.53 -4.69 31.45
N GLY A 797 -35.13 -5.81 30.85
CA GLY A 797 -35.67 -6.36 29.62
C GLY A 797 -34.90 -5.88 28.37
N LEU A 798 -34.58 -6.80 27.46
CA LEU A 798 -34.02 -6.53 26.15
C LEU A 798 -35.12 -6.69 25.11
N LYS A 799 -35.47 -5.62 24.40
CA LYS A 799 -36.53 -5.66 23.37
C LYS A 799 -35.99 -6.02 22.00
N GLU A 800 -34.81 -5.50 21.66
CA GLU A 800 -34.24 -5.59 20.32
C GLU A 800 -32.72 -5.36 20.38
N ILE A 801 -31.99 -6.01 19.48
CA ILE A 801 -30.60 -5.68 19.12
C ILE A 801 -30.61 -5.32 17.63
N ARG A 802 -30.13 -4.12 17.28
CA ARG A 802 -29.92 -3.70 15.88
C ARG A 802 -28.42 -3.60 15.59
N ILE A 803 -28.02 -4.04 14.41
CA ILE A 803 -26.63 -3.96 13.93
C ILE A 803 -26.63 -3.11 12.67
N TYR A 804 -25.99 -1.94 12.73
CA TYR A 804 -25.92 -1.02 11.60
C TYR A 804 -24.77 -1.37 10.66
N ASN A 805 -25.07 -1.61 9.38
CA ASN A 805 -24.09 -2.01 8.37
C ASN A 805 -23.57 -0.85 7.49
N GLY A 806 -24.01 0.38 7.76
CA GLY A 806 -23.64 1.58 7.02
C GLY A 806 -24.63 2.03 5.93
N ASN A 807 -25.53 1.14 5.46
CA ASN A 807 -26.54 1.48 4.44
C ASN A 807 -27.97 1.49 4.99
N GLU A 808 -28.30 0.55 5.89
CA GLU A 808 -29.63 0.38 6.47
C GLU A 808 -29.54 0.09 7.98
N LEU A 809 -30.59 0.50 8.71
CA LEU A 809 -30.78 0.25 10.15
C LEU A 809 -31.27 -1.17 10.43
#